data_AF-A0A4Q4ZVW7-F1
#
_entry.id   AF-A0A4Q4ZVW7-F1
#
_cell.length_a   1.000
_cell.length_b   1.000
_cell.length_c   1.000
_cell.angle_alpha   90.00
_cell.angle_beta   90.00
_cell.angle_gamma   90.00
#
_symmetry.space_group_name_H-M   'P 1'
#
loop_
_entity.id
_entity.type
_entity.pdbx_description
1 polymer ?
#
loop_
_entity_poly.entity_id
_entity_poly.type
_entity_poly.pdbx_seq_one_letter_code
_entity_poly.pdbx_strand_id
1 'polypeptide(L)'
;MLLSTAWWTGLALILGVIAQESVPIDLDAYFNNKAFGSRPGEASLDALGQSFPADAVGENGIYTSTHSGVQFRFPCYHRNASADNVVCAAQEIPVPRDRYVSASMLVTSDVRSTTASGTLTLVYDDNSTTTAEVRAHAFWWFLTIRRGEITFPYFFTHNDTNHNASHIYEYTAVLDPEKTLSAVILPNTTNSTSGRLHAFALSLYKGIDVHVQSLRPTQKWVGESHQVVELLVNNAGTECVSGVDASIKAPGVTTVQKAFVKRLCPGDQKRVDVAVDGQFNGTVEAMLNFSKVQKQFSFDNIAIGLEQWTADSKSLVQHEVPQWYDDAKFGIFIHWGPYSVPGWGNTTPNEAYSEWFWWYSTRINEHAAADRAGFNAYRLETFGPELNYDDFFANYTASAWSPKEWVDLFADAGAQYFVFTTKHHDGFSNFDTGTTSNRSSIHYGPRRDLLGELFDAAAKYQPHLRRGTYFSLPEWFNPDWGQYGFTQFDHVTSTSHPGIIARNPYTGLEEPYTGRIPVNDFIADLMVPQMDILAYDYGTDIMWCDAGASNGTDGFAARWFNWARGRGQQVVINDRCGSPWAADFDTPEYATFSTPQRRKWESNQGMDPYSYGYNRATPDEEYMNASAVVHNFVDMISKNGNFLLDVGPRADGSIVQVAVDNLREAGTWIHAHAEAVFNTTYWAVTPEEGELRFTQTNDCFYILSLQEPAAGHLEIQAEVPALKGDRVTALTMDGEIGLEWGRRESGGIWIDVTEDVIRADKICWVFKVEYDVRNPSQY
;
A
#
# COMPACT_ATOMS: atom_id res chain seq x y z
N MET A 1 36.83 14.20 -65.18
CA MET A 1 37.40 13.14 -64.33
C MET A 1 38.14 13.85 -63.21
N LEU A 2 37.87 13.71 -61.92
CA LEU A 2 36.96 12.86 -61.14
C LEU A 2 36.87 13.54 -59.76
N LEU A 3 35.69 13.46 -59.14
CA LEU A 3 35.36 13.91 -57.79
C LEU A 3 36.12 13.13 -56.71
N SER A 4 36.35 13.76 -55.55
CA SER A 4 36.09 13.12 -54.25
C SER A 4 35.90 14.18 -53.16
N THR A 5 34.64 14.53 -52.90
CA THR A 5 34.17 15.19 -51.67
C THR A 5 34.10 14.14 -50.56
N ALA A 6 34.98 14.22 -49.56
CA ALA A 6 34.83 13.47 -48.32
C ALA A 6 33.90 14.26 -47.39
N TRP A 7 32.68 13.77 -47.22
CA TRP A 7 31.74 14.26 -46.21
C TRP A 7 32.16 13.69 -44.85
N TRP A 8 32.69 14.55 -43.98
CA TRP A 8 32.72 14.29 -42.54
C TRP A 8 31.34 14.65 -41.99
N THR A 9 30.48 13.66 -41.75
CA THR A 9 29.30 13.85 -40.90
C THR A 9 29.76 13.86 -39.45
N GLY A 10 30.01 15.05 -38.91
CA GLY A 10 30.14 15.25 -37.47
C GLY A 10 28.79 15.00 -36.82
N LEU A 11 28.68 13.95 -36.00
CA LEU A 11 27.67 13.87 -34.95
C LEU A 11 27.98 14.99 -33.95
N ALA A 12 27.22 16.08 -34.01
CA ALA A 12 27.21 17.06 -32.93
C ALA A 12 26.44 16.44 -31.76
N LEU A 13 27.15 15.94 -30.73
CA LEU A 13 26.55 15.69 -29.42
C LEU A 13 26.14 17.04 -28.84
N ILE A 14 24.84 17.33 -28.85
CA ILE A 14 24.28 18.46 -28.10
C ILE A 14 24.11 17.99 -26.65
N LEU A 15 25.11 18.29 -25.82
CA LEU A 15 25.00 18.15 -24.36
C LEU A 15 24.22 19.35 -23.81
N GLY A 16 22.91 19.18 -23.63
CA GLY A 16 22.07 20.14 -22.92
C GLY A 16 22.04 19.84 -21.43
N VAL A 17 22.43 20.79 -20.59
CA VAL A 17 22.18 20.76 -19.13
C VAL A 17 20.80 21.38 -18.91
N ILE A 18 19.82 20.59 -18.50
CA ILE A 18 18.44 21.07 -18.26
C ILE A 18 18.32 21.54 -16.80
N ALA A 19 17.83 22.76 -16.60
CA ALA A 19 17.69 23.39 -15.28
C ALA A 19 16.29 23.18 -14.70
N GLN A 20 16.26 22.87 -13.40
CA GLN A 20 15.17 22.94 -12.40
C GLN A 20 13.74 23.16 -12.95
N GLU A 21 12.91 22.12 -12.82
CA GLU A 21 11.57 22.03 -13.42
C GLU A 21 10.40 22.30 -12.46
N SER A 22 10.62 22.27 -11.14
CA SER A 22 9.58 22.64 -10.17
C SER A 22 9.28 24.13 -10.19
N VAL A 23 8.01 24.46 -10.10
CA VAL A 23 7.46 25.82 -9.96
C VAL A 23 6.66 25.87 -8.66
N PRO A 24 7.30 26.14 -7.52
CA PRO A 24 6.61 26.31 -6.25
C PRO A 24 5.64 27.48 -6.30
N ILE A 25 4.38 27.26 -5.89
CA ILE A 25 3.33 28.27 -5.87
C ILE A 25 3.27 28.92 -4.49
N ASP A 26 3.18 30.25 -4.46
CA ASP A 26 3.03 31.01 -3.23
C ASP A 26 1.58 30.94 -2.72
N LEU A 27 1.40 30.30 -1.56
CA LEU A 27 0.09 30.16 -0.91
C LEU A 27 -0.13 31.17 0.23
N ASP A 28 0.82 32.06 0.52
CA ASP A 28 0.79 32.94 1.70
C ASP A 28 -0.50 33.78 1.78
N ALA A 29 -0.99 34.26 0.63
CA ALA A 29 -2.21 35.07 0.54
C ALA A 29 -3.50 34.28 0.83
N TYR A 30 -3.43 32.95 0.86
CA TYR A 30 -4.57 32.04 1.04
C TYR A 30 -4.56 31.35 2.41
N PHE A 31 -3.49 31.47 3.19
CA PHE A 31 -3.42 30.89 4.52
C PHE A 31 -4.53 31.42 5.42
N ASN A 32 -5.25 30.48 6.04
CA ASN A 32 -6.44 30.76 6.85
C ASN A 32 -6.48 29.95 8.16
N ASN A 33 -5.45 29.16 8.44
CA ASN A 33 -5.30 28.36 9.66
C ASN A 33 -3.84 28.34 10.13
N LYS A 34 -3.61 28.16 11.43
CA LYS A 34 -2.28 28.00 12.03
C LYS A 34 -2.11 26.59 12.57
N ALA A 35 -1.31 25.78 11.89
CA ALA A 35 -1.06 24.38 12.15
C ALA A 35 0.25 24.10 12.89
N PHE A 36 1.22 25.04 12.90
CA PHE A 36 2.51 24.85 13.58
C PHE A 36 2.60 25.67 14.88
N GLY A 37 2.99 25.01 15.97
CA GLY A 37 3.19 25.61 17.29
C GLY A 37 4.57 25.30 17.87
N SER A 38 5.09 26.17 18.74
CA SER A 38 6.33 25.92 19.51
C SER A 38 6.07 25.33 20.89
N ARG A 39 4.80 25.25 21.30
CA ARG A 39 4.32 24.70 22.58
C ARG A 39 2.84 24.34 22.50
N PRO A 40 2.33 23.51 23.43
CA PRO A 40 0.91 23.18 23.51
C PRO A 40 -0.02 24.41 23.55
N GLY A 41 -1.12 24.32 22.82
CA GLY A 41 -2.14 25.37 22.75
C GLY A 41 -1.76 26.65 21.97
N GLU A 42 -0.59 26.72 21.33
CA GLU A 42 -0.21 27.88 20.50
C GLU A 42 -0.91 27.91 19.13
N ALA A 43 -1.19 26.74 18.56
CA ALA A 43 -1.73 26.53 17.23
C ALA A 43 -2.81 25.44 17.26
N SER A 44 -3.63 25.38 16.21
CA SER A 44 -4.74 24.43 16.10
C SER A 44 -4.91 24.03 14.63
N LEU A 45 -4.53 22.80 14.31
CA LEU A 45 -4.83 22.15 13.05
C LEU A 45 -6.30 21.67 13.05
N ASP A 46 -6.72 21.03 14.14
CA ASP A 46 -8.02 20.37 14.25
C ASP A 46 -8.95 21.06 15.27
N ALA A 47 -10.13 20.47 15.48
CA ALA A 47 -11.12 20.95 16.46
C ALA A 47 -10.73 20.63 17.92
N LEU A 48 -9.73 19.79 18.16
CA LEU A 48 -9.26 19.39 19.49
C LEU A 48 -8.09 20.25 20.00
N GLY A 49 -7.67 21.25 19.24
CA GLY A 49 -6.54 22.11 19.60
C GLY A 49 -5.18 21.45 19.38
N GLN A 50 -5.11 20.46 18.49
CA GLN A 50 -3.87 19.74 18.20
C GLN A 50 -3.07 20.45 17.09
N SER A 51 -1.75 20.38 17.12
CA SER A 51 -0.90 21.05 16.12
C SER A 51 0.44 20.34 15.91
N PHE A 52 1.05 20.56 14.76
CA PHE A 52 2.41 20.12 14.46
C PHE A 52 3.44 20.94 15.25
N PRO A 53 4.60 20.36 15.58
CA PRO A 53 5.69 21.11 16.18
C PRO A 53 6.35 22.05 15.18
N ALA A 54 6.91 23.16 15.69
CA ALA A 54 7.68 24.16 14.94
C ALA A 54 9.06 23.64 14.46
N ASP A 55 9.18 22.34 14.18
CA ASP A 55 10.41 21.72 13.74
C ASP A 55 10.82 22.27 12.37
N ALA A 56 12.12 22.37 12.14
CA ALA A 56 12.65 22.87 10.87
C ALA A 56 12.34 21.86 9.76
N VAL A 57 11.43 22.23 8.86
CA VAL A 57 11.11 21.47 7.65
C VAL A 57 11.66 22.24 6.45
N GLY A 58 12.55 21.59 5.70
CA GLY A 58 13.20 22.17 4.53
C GLY A 58 14.33 23.16 4.86
N GLU A 59 15.10 23.53 3.84
CA GLU A 59 16.19 24.50 3.93
C GLU A 59 15.73 25.85 3.35
N ASN A 60 15.86 26.93 4.11
CA ASN A 60 15.50 28.29 3.68
C ASN A 60 14.05 28.44 3.17
N GLY A 61 13.11 27.64 3.68
CA GLY A 61 11.70 27.64 3.26
C GLY A 61 11.40 26.82 2.01
N ILE A 62 12.38 26.04 1.52
CA ILE A 62 12.19 25.09 0.42
C ILE A 62 12.26 23.66 0.96
N TYR A 63 11.23 22.87 0.68
CA TYR A 63 11.20 21.43 0.91
C TYR A 63 11.32 20.71 -0.44
N THR A 64 12.21 19.72 -0.55
CA THR A 64 12.27 18.85 -1.74
C THR A 64 11.71 17.49 -1.35
N SER A 65 10.68 17.03 -2.06
CA SER A 65 10.11 15.71 -1.81
C SER A 65 11.17 14.63 -2.03
N THR A 66 11.28 13.75 -1.03
CA THR A 66 12.19 12.61 -1.02
C THR A 66 11.78 11.53 -2.03
N HIS A 67 10.52 11.53 -2.44
CA HIS A 67 10.01 10.62 -3.44
C HIS A 67 10.01 11.28 -4.82
N SER A 68 9.34 12.43 -5.00
CA SER A 68 9.09 13.01 -6.35
C SER A 68 10.22 13.92 -6.83
N GLY A 69 11.11 14.36 -5.94
CA GLY A 69 12.07 15.42 -6.23
C GLY A 69 11.42 16.80 -6.45
N VAL A 70 10.09 16.93 -6.30
CA VAL A 70 9.39 18.20 -6.46
C VAL A 70 9.78 19.13 -5.32
N GLN A 71 10.11 20.36 -5.68
CA GLN A 71 10.38 21.41 -4.71
C GLN A 71 9.12 22.19 -4.37
N PHE A 72 8.94 22.44 -3.09
CA PHE A 72 7.81 23.16 -2.51
C PHE A 72 8.33 24.36 -1.75
N ARG A 73 7.57 25.47 -1.81
CA ARG A 73 7.70 26.53 -0.83
C ARG A 73 6.92 26.10 0.40
N PHE A 74 7.64 25.62 1.42
CA PHE A 74 7.02 25.10 2.62
C PHE A 74 6.87 26.21 3.67
N PRO A 75 5.69 26.37 4.28
CA PRO A 75 5.48 27.37 5.31
C PRO A 75 6.32 27.02 6.54
N CYS A 76 7.40 27.77 6.75
CA CYS A 76 8.18 27.68 7.98
C CYS A 76 7.36 28.24 9.15
N TYR A 77 7.55 27.70 10.35
CA TYR A 77 6.93 28.27 11.55
C TYR A 77 7.38 29.72 11.76
N HIS A 78 6.41 30.61 11.94
CA HIS A 78 6.61 32.00 12.31
C HIS A 78 5.76 32.37 13.52
N ARG A 79 6.42 32.71 14.64
CA ARG A 79 5.74 33.02 15.92
C ARG A 79 4.58 34.02 15.79
N ASN A 80 4.79 35.08 15.01
CA ASN A 80 3.84 36.17 14.86
C ASN A 80 2.85 35.98 13.70
N ALA A 81 2.99 34.90 12.91
CA ALA A 81 2.03 34.60 11.86
C ALA A 81 0.70 34.14 12.46
N SER A 82 -0.39 34.61 11.86
CA SER A 82 -1.76 34.21 12.20
C SER A 82 -2.18 32.92 11.50
N ALA A 83 -1.50 32.54 10.42
CA ALA A 83 -1.78 31.35 9.64
C ALA A 83 -0.51 30.88 8.89
N ASP A 84 -0.44 29.58 8.62
CA ASP A 84 0.66 28.89 7.94
C ASP A 84 0.17 27.73 7.04
N ASN A 85 -1.15 27.54 6.90
CA ASN A 85 -1.72 26.61 5.94
C ASN A 85 -3.12 27.03 5.46
N VAL A 86 -3.59 26.37 4.39
CA VAL A 86 -4.92 26.59 3.78
C VAL A 86 -5.85 25.43 4.14
N VAL A 87 -6.90 25.69 4.90
CA VAL A 87 -8.09 24.81 4.95
C VAL A 87 -8.80 24.92 3.62
N CYS A 88 -8.87 23.83 2.87
CA CYS A 88 -9.42 23.79 1.52
C CYS A 88 -10.94 24.08 1.52
N ALA A 89 -11.32 25.15 0.82
CA ALA A 89 -12.66 25.72 0.77
C ALA A 89 -12.98 26.28 -0.64
N ALA A 90 -12.54 25.58 -1.69
CA ALA A 90 -12.67 26.02 -3.09
C ALA A 90 -11.91 27.31 -3.44
N GLN A 91 -10.76 27.55 -2.81
CA GLN A 91 -9.89 28.66 -3.20
C GLN A 91 -9.39 28.46 -4.64
N GLU A 92 -9.56 29.47 -5.47
CA GLU A 92 -8.94 29.54 -6.79
C GLU A 92 -7.56 30.18 -6.67
N ILE A 93 -6.54 29.40 -7.02
CA ILE A 93 -5.12 29.77 -6.98
C ILE A 93 -4.66 30.02 -8.41
N PRO A 94 -4.49 31.29 -8.84
CA PRO A 94 -3.89 31.60 -10.13
C PRO A 94 -2.46 31.09 -10.17
N VAL A 95 -2.05 30.53 -11.29
CA VAL A 95 -0.70 30.02 -11.49
C VAL A 95 -0.05 30.68 -12.69
N PRO A 96 1.30 30.67 -12.80
CA PRO A 96 1.96 31.14 -14.00
C PRO A 96 1.47 30.33 -15.21
N ARG A 97 1.02 31.03 -16.26
CA ARG A 97 0.53 30.40 -17.49
C ARG A 97 1.66 29.68 -18.20
N ASP A 98 1.59 28.35 -18.20
CA ASP A 98 2.51 27.48 -18.94
C ASP A 98 1.90 26.09 -19.11
N ARG A 99 2.60 25.21 -19.83
CA ARG A 99 2.33 23.78 -19.88
C ARG A 99 3.05 23.07 -18.74
N TYR A 100 2.33 22.19 -18.06
CA TYR A 100 2.85 21.42 -16.93
C TYR A 100 2.47 19.95 -17.09
N VAL A 101 3.28 19.08 -16.50
CA VAL A 101 3.03 17.63 -16.49
C VAL A 101 2.23 17.22 -15.25
N SER A 102 2.51 17.87 -14.12
CA SER A 102 1.88 17.52 -12.85
C SER A 102 1.74 18.72 -11.90
N ALA A 103 0.78 18.60 -10.98
CA ALA A 103 0.57 19.49 -9.86
C ALA A 103 0.63 18.67 -8.57
N SER A 104 1.60 18.97 -7.71
CA SER A 104 1.80 18.28 -6.45
C SER A 104 1.43 19.16 -5.27
N MET A 105 0.87 18.55 -4.22
CA MET A 105 0.43 19.21 -3.01
C MET A 105 0.96 18.49 -1.77
N LEU A 106 1.39 19.26 -0.78
CA LEU A 106 1.61 18.75 0.58
C LEU A 106 0.33 18.96 1.39
N VAL A 107 -0.32 17.88 1.79
CA VAL A 107 -1.69 17.88 2.32
C VAL A 107 -1.85 16.95 3.52
N THR A 108 -2.74 17.28 4.45
CA THR A 108 -3.16 16.37 5.54
C THR A 108 -4.65 16.50 5.85
N SER A 109 -5.20 15.57 6.63
CA SER A 109 -6.55 15.67 7.19
C SER A 109 -6.53 15.86 8.69
N ASP A 110 -7.48 16.65 9.20
CA ASP A 110 -7.55 17.05 10.61
C ASP A 110 -8.52 16.21 11.47
N VAL A 111 -9.17 15.18 10.91
CA VAL A 111 -10.07 14.30 11.67
C VAL A 111 -9.42 12.95 11.88
N ARG A 112 -9.26 12.59 13.16
CA ARG A 112 -8.74 11.29 13.60
C ARG A 112 -9.53 10.15 12.95
N SER A 113 -8.84 9.07 12.56
CA SER A 113 -9.41 7.85 11.94
C SER A 113 -10.04 8.00 10.56
N THR A 114 -10.14 9.22 10.03
CA THR A 114 -10.83 9.47 8.78
C THR A 114 -9.86 9.87 7.69
N THR A 115 -10.05 9.30 6.51
CA THR A 115 -9.43 9.82 5.29
C THR A 115 -10.36 10.86 4.71
N ALA A 116 -9.87 12.09 4.56
CA ALA A 116 -10.61 13.13 3.85
C ALA A 116 -10.23 13.09 2.37
N SER A 117 -11.21 13.34 1.50
CA SER A 117 -10.96 13.54 0.09
C SER A 117 -11.83 14.63 -0.50
N GLY A 118 -11.40 15.16 -1.63
CA GLY A 118 -12.15 16.13 -2.39
C GLY A 118 -11.53 16.40 -3.76
N THR A 119 -12.28 17.10 -4.60
CA THR A 119 -11.90 17.31 -6.00
C THR A 119 -11.00 18.53 -6.17
N LEU A 120 -9.80 18.32 -6.72
CA LEU A 120 -8.95 19.37 -7.27
C LEU A 120 -9.37 19.64 -8.71
N THR A 121 -9.60 20.91 -9.05
CA THR A 121 -9.94 21.30 -10.43
C THR A 121 -8.79 22.08 -11.05
N LEU A 122 -8.32 21.61 -12.20
CA LEU A 122 -7.28 22.24 -13.00
C LEU A 122 -7.96 23.04 -14.11
N VAL A 123 -7.73 24.35 -14.16
CA VAL A 123 -8.37 25.27 -15.10
C VAL A 123 -7.38 25.69 -16.17
N TYR A 124 -7.74 25.50 -17.44
CA TYR A 124 -6.88 25.82 -18.58
C TYR A 124 -7.28 27.15 -19.22
N ASP A 125 -6.37 27.76 -19.99
CA ASP A 125 -6.59 29.05 -20.67
C ASP A 125 -7.73 29.04 -21.70
N ASP A 126 -8.12 27.86 -22.19
CA ASP A 126 -9.26 27.67 -23.09
C ASP A 126 -10.61 27.52 -22.36
N ASN A 127 -10.61 27.74 -21.04
CA ASN A 127 -11.73 27.52 -20.09
C ASN A 127 -12.17 26.05 -19.96
N SER A 128 -11.45 25.08 -20.52
CA SER A 128 -11.66 23.68 -20.19
C SER A 128 -11.12 23.38 -18.79
N THR A 129 -11.59 22.29 -18.20
CA THR A 129 -11.13 21.82 -16.90
C THR A 129 -10.87 20.33 -16.90
N THR A 130 -9.95 19.90 -16.05
CA THR A 130 -9.80 18.50 -15.64
C THR A 130 -9.86 18.43 -14.12
N THR A 131 -10.22 17.26 -13.58
CA THR A 131 -10.38 17.08 -12.14
C THR A 131 -9.62 15.85 -11.64
N ALA A 132 -9.17 15.90 -10.40
CA ALA A 132 -8.53 14.76 -9.73
C ALA A 132 -8.96 14.68 -8.24
N GLU A 133 -9.07 13.47 -7.67
CA GLU A 133 -9.34 13.31 -6.23
C GLU A 133 -8.05 13.56 -5.44
N VAL A 134 -8.01 14.65 -4.67
CA VAL A 134 -7.01 14.82 -3.60
C VAL A 134 -7.53 14.08 -2.37
N ARG A 135 -6.68 13.23 -1.83
CA ARG A 135 -6.96 12.44 -0.63
C ARG A 135 -5.82 12.61 0.36
N ALA A 136 -6.16 12.71 1.65
CA ALA A 136 -5.18 12.67 2.72
C ALA A 136 -5.71 11.87 3.90
N HIS A 137 -4.85 11.06 4.49
CA HIS A 137 -5.16 10.40 5.75
C HIS A 137 -5.12 11.42 6.90
N ALA A 138 -5.68 11.01 8.03
CA ALA A 138 -5.53 11.76 9.27
C ALA A 138 -4.06 12.08 9.54
N PHE A 139 -3.79 13.29 10.02
CA PHE A 139 -2.43 13.72 10.32
C PHE A 139 -1.78 12.85 11.39
N TRP A 140 -2.56 12.15 12.21
CA TRP A 140 -2.08 11.04 13.03
C TRP A 140 -3.18 10.01 13.25
N TRP A 141 -2.77 8.76 13.49
CA TRP A 141 -3.64 7.68 13.92
C TRP A 141 -2.87 6.64 14.71
N PHE A 142 -3.47 6.12 15.78
CA PHE A 142 -2.77 5.29 16.77
C PHE A 142 -2.60 3.83 16.34
N LEU A 143 -3.57 3.23 15.64
CA LEU A 143 -3.53 1.78 15.33
C LEU A 143 -2.93 1.46 13.95
N THR A 144 -2.93 2.43 13.05
CA THR A 144 -2.45 2.29 11.66
C THR A 144 -1.61 3.52 11.33
N ILE A 145 -0.30 3.39 11.42
CA ILE A 145 0.61 4.54 11.34
C ILE A 145 1.00 4.75 9.88
N ARG A 146 0.16 5.47 9.14
CA ARG A 146 0.36 5.74 7.71
C ARG A 146 1.49 6.75 7.52
N ARG A 147 2.57 6.32 6.88
CA ARG A 147 3.77 7.14 6.71
C ARG A 147 3.57 8.20 5.62
N GLY A 148 3.52 9.46 6.03
CA GLY A 148 3.52 10.60 5.10
C GLY A 148 4.90 10.95 4.54
N GLU A 149 4.92 11.90 3.61
CA GLU A 149 6.14 12.49 3.01
C GLU A 149 6.98 13.21 4.07
N ILE A 150 6.32 13.99 4.94
CA ILE A 150 6.95 14.62 6.10
C ILE A 150 6.36 13.99 7.33
N THR A 151 7.23 13.49 8.21
CA THR A 151 6.81 12.87 9.48
C THR A 151 7.46 13.58 10.66
N PHE A 152 6.65 13.95 11.64
CA PHE A 152 7.07 14.53 12.91
C PHE A 152 6.99 13.46 13.99
N PRO A 153 7.96 13.40 14.92
CA PRO A 153 8.01 12.36 15.95
C PRO A 153 7.01 12.57 17.09
N TYR A 154 6.35 13.73 17.15
CA TYR A 154 5.32 14.07 18.12
C TYR A 154 4.41 15.17 17.57
N PHE A 155 3.32 15.45 18.26
CA PHE A 155 2.47 16.62 18.03
C PHE A 155 2.01 17.23 19.36
N PHE A 156 1.57 18.48 19.32
CA PHE A 156 1.04 19.15 20.50
C PHE A 156 -0.47 18.94 20.61
N THR A 157 -0.96 18.69 21.82
CA THR A 157 -2.36 18.82 22.16
C THR A 157 -2.65 20.26 22.63
N HIS A 158 -3.88 20.53 23.03
CA HIS A 158 -4.24 21.85 23.58
C HIS A 158 -3.47 22.19 24.86
N ASN A 159 -2.93 21.21 25.59
CA ASN A 159 -2.27 21.42 26.88
C ASN A 159 -1.02 20.56 27.15
N ASP A 160 -0.68 19.61 26.28
CA ASP A 160 0.43 18.66 26.48
C ASP A 160 1.08 18.25 25.15
N THR A 161 2.07 17.36 25.19
CA THR A 161 2.73 16.76 24.03
C THR A 161 2.31 15.30 23.88
N ASN A 162 1.83 14.93 22.70
CA ASN A 162 1.58 13.53 22.35
C ASN A 162 2.75 13.00 21.52
N HIS A 163 3.38 11.93 21.98
CA HIS A 163 4.58 11.36 21.36
C HIS A 163 4.29 10.35 20.24
N ASN A 164 3.05 10.26 19.77
CA ASN A 164 2.75 9.57 18.51
C ASN A 164 3.23 10.41 17.33
N ALA A 165 3.67 9.74 16.27
CA ALA A 165 4.07 10.43 15.05
C ALA A 165 2.87 11.11 14.38
N SER A 166 3.16 12.18 13.64
CA SER A 166 2.19 12.88 12.81
C SER A 166 2.76 13.19 11.43
N HIS A 167 1.89 13.37 10.43
CA HIS A 167 2.24 13.21 9.03
C HIS A 167 1.61 14.29 8.13
N ILE A 168 2.38 14.72 7.15
CA ILE A 168 1.92 15.46 5.95
C ILE A 168 2.23 14.59 4.75
N TYR A 169 1.25 14.42 3.86
CA TYR A 169 1.31 13.54 2.70
C TYR A 169 1.56 14.35 1.43
N GLU A 170 2.26 13.75 0.45
CA GLU A 170 2.35 14.30 -0.89
C GLU A 170 1.28 13.67 -1.78
N TYR A 171 0.51 14.50 -2.45
CA TYR A 171 -0.40 14.09 -3.53
C TYR A 171 0.06 14.71 -4.84
N THR A 172 -0.11 14.00 -5.96
CA THR A 172 0.23 14.51 -7.30
C THR A 172 -0.90 14.23 -8.28
N ALA A 173 -1.41 15.27 -8.92
CA ALA A 173 -2.33 15.18 -10.05
C ALA A 173 -1.57 15.29 -11.37
N VAL A 174 -1.95 14.49 -12.36
CA VAL A 174 -1.48 14.61 -13.74
C VAL A 174 -2.25 15.72 -14.45
N LEU A 175 -1.56 16.47 -15.31
CA LEU A 175 -2.14 17.50 -16.17
C LEU A 175 -2.18 17.07 -17.63
N ASP A 176 -3.06 17.71 -18.39
CA ASP A 176 -3.03 17.66 -19.85
C ASP A 176 -1.79 18.42 -20.35
N PRO A 177 -0.77 17.72 -20.90
CA PRO A 177 0.49 18.34 -21.30
C PRO A 177 0.34 19.25 -22.53
N GLU A 178 -0.78 19.16 -23.27
CA GLU A 178 -1.02 19.98 -24.45
C GLU A 178 -1.68 21.33 -24.11
N LYS A 179 -2.21 21.47 -22.90
CA LYS A 179 -2.96 22.66 -22.47
C LYS A 179 -2.15 23.55 -21.54
N THR A 180 -2.41 24.84 -21.63
CA THR A 180 -1.82 25.85 -20.75
C THR A 180 -2.67 25.99 -19.49
N LEU A 181 -2.09 25.68 -18.33
CA LEU A 181 -2.76 25.82 -17.03
C LEU A 181 -2.81 27.30 -16.62
N SER A 182 -3.95 27.75 -16.11
CA SER A 182 -4.18 29.14 -15.70
C SER A 182 -4.50 29.29 -14.22
N ALA A 183 -5.20 28.30 -13.63
CA ALA A 183 -5.50 28.26 -12.21
C ALA A 183 -5.69 26.83 -11.69
N VAL A 184 -5.54 26.68 -10.38
CA VAL A 184 -5.87 25.47 -9.62
C VAL A 184 -6.94 25.83 -8.59
N ILE A 185 -8.08 25.15 -8.59
CA ILE A 185 -9.11 25.30 -7.57
C ILE A 185 -8.95 24.17 -6.56
N LEU A 186 -8.64 24.52 -5.32
CA LEU A 186 -8.48 23.57 -4.22
C LEU A 186 -9.81 22.86 -3.90
N PRO A 187 -9.77 21.66 -3.27
CA PRO A 187 -10.99 20.99 -2.82
C PRO A 187 -11.88 21.85 -1.91
N ASN A 188 -13.17 21.52 -1.84
CA ASN A 188 -14.08 22.08 -0.84
C ASN A 188 -14.34 21.05 0.27
N THR A 189 -13.57 21.12 1.34
CA THR A 189 -13.63 20.19 2.47
C THR A 189 -13.68 21.00 3.77
N THR A 190 -14.77 21.73 3.98
CA THR A 190 -14.92 22.64 5.14
C THR A 190 -15.64 22.02 6.33
N ASN A 191 -16.18 20.81 6.17
CA ASN A 191 -16.90 20.10 7.23
C ASN A 191 -15.94 19.40 8.20
N SER A 192 -15.81 19.94 9.41
CA SER A 192 -14.94 19.38 10.46
C SER A 192 -15.41 18.05 11.04
N THR A 193 -16.62 17.59 10.73
CA THR A 193 -17.11 16.27 11.16
C THR A 193 -16.65 15.17 10.22
N SER A 194 -16.66 15.44 8.90
CA SER A 194 -16.22 14.47 7.89
C SER A 194 -14.71 14.55 7.59
N GLY A 195 -14.01 15.55 8.12
CA GLY A 195 -12.61 15.82 7.84
C GLY A 195 -12.43 16.98 6.85
N ARG A 196 -11.49 17.86 7.17
CA ARG A 196 -11.03 18.95 6.31
C ARG A 196 -9.67 18.60 5.73
N LEU A 197 -9.43 18.95 4.47
CA LEU A 197 -8.10 18.92 3.87
C LEU A 197 -7.39 20.24 4.17
N HIS A 198 -6.13 20.12 4.54
CA HIS A 198 -5.22 21.22 4.80
C HIS A 198 -4.07 21.18 3.81
N ALA A 199 -3.95 22.18 2.95
CA ALA A 199 -2.83 22.33 2.02
C ALA A 199 -1.75 23.22 2.64
N PHE A 200 -0.52 22.69 2.69
CA PHE A 200 0.67 23.40 3.19
C PHE A 200 1.46 24.01 2.04
N ALA A 201 1.56 23.31 0.92
CA ALA A 201 2.27 23.77 -0.26
C ALA A 201 1.65 23.20 -1.53
N LEU A 202 1.83 23.93 -2.63
CA LEU A 202 1.48 23.54 -3.99
C LEU A 202 2.69 23.80 -4.88
N SER A 203 2.99 22.89 -5.78
CA SER A 203 4.07 23.04 -6.76
C SER A 203 3.66 22.43 -8.08
N LEU A 204 4.03 23.08 -9.18
CA LEU A 204 3.83 22.55 -10.52
C LEU A 204 5.14 21.98 -11.05
N TYR A 205 5.06 21.01 -11.94
CA TYR A 205 6.23 20.44 -12.59
C TYR A 205 6.17 20.72 -14.10
N LYS A 206 7.11 21.51 -14.60
CA LYS A 206 7.20 21.84 -16.04
C LYS A 206 8.02 20.78 -16.78
N GLY A 207 7.84 20.69 -18.09
CA GLY A 207 8.75 19.98 -18.96
C GLY A 207 8.42 20.32 -20.42
N ILE A 208 9.36 20.10 -21.33
CA ILE A 208 9.16 20.34 -22.77
C ILE A 208 9.43 19.11 -23.64
N ASP A 209 9.95 18.04 -23.03
CA ASP A 209 10.36 16.79 -23.69
C ASP A 209 10.51 15.70 -22.60
N VAL A 210 11.01 14.52 -22.96
CA VAL A 210 11.35 13.44 -22.04
C VAL A 210 12.49 13.86 -21.11
N HIS A 211 12.26 13.72 -19.80
CA HIS A 211 13.12 14.20 -18.72
C HIS A 211 13.16 13.21 -17.55
N VAL A 212 14.30 13.14 -16.84
CA VAL A 212 14.41 12.41 -15.56
C VAL A 212 14.05 13.37 -14.43
N GLN A 213 12.82 13.30 -13.90
CA GLN A 213 12.34 14.18 -12.84
C GLN A 213 13.10 14.00 -11.52
N SER A 214 13.35 12.76 -11.13
CA SER A 214 14.09 12.47 -9.90
C SER A 214 14.98 11.24 -10.06
N LEU A 215 16.06 11.24 -9.27
CA LEU A 215 16.97 10.12 -9.08
C LEU A 215 17.02 9.82 -7.58
N ARG A 216 16.67 8.59 -7.20
CA ARG A 216 16.58 8.18 -5.81
C ARG A 216 17.38 6.89 -5.58
N PRO A 217 18.53 6.94 -4.90
CA PRO A 217 19.22 5.74 -4.43
C PRO A 217 18.35 5.05 -3.39
N THR A 218 18.00 3.80 -3.63
CA THR A 218 17.18 3.01 -2.70
C THR A 218 18.07 2.07 -1.89
N GLN A 219 17.57 1.47 -0.81
CA GLN A 219 18.24 0.31 -0.20
C GLN A 219 17.75 -1.03 -0.76
N LYS A 220 16.88 -0.99 -1.79
CA LYS A 220 16.52 -2.18 -2.59
C LYS A 220 17.75 -2.66 -3.36
N TRP A 221 17.76 -3.94 -3.68
CA TRP A 221 18.85 -4.55 -4.43
C TRP A 221 18.35 -5.68 -5.34
N VAL A 222 19.13 -6.00 -6.36
CA VAL A 222 18.93 -7.15 -7.26
C VAL A 222 20.19 -8.00 -7.32
N GLY A 223 20.06 -9.27 -7.72
CA GLY A 223 21.19 -10.18 -7.86
C GLY A 223 21.72 -10.67 -6.51
N GLU A 224 22.99 -10.41 -6.18
CA GLU A 224 23.57 -10.73 -4.86
C GLU A 224 23.69 -9.48 -3.96
N SER A 225 23.86 -8.28 -4.54
CA SER A 225 24.01 -7.02 -3.78
C SER A 225 24.00 -5.75 -4.63
N HIS A 226 23.42 -5.76 -5.84
CA HIS A 226 23.47 -4.59 -6.72
C HIS A 226 22.39 -3.59 -6.28
N GLN A 227 22.78 -2.39 -5.85
CA GLN A 227 21.84 -1.38 -5.39
C GLN A 227 20.92 -0.94 -6.53
N VAL A 228 19.64 -0.81 -6.24
CA VAL A 228 18.69 -0.20 -7.17
C VAL A 228 18.67 1.32 -6.98
N VAL A 229 18.91 2.04 -8.06
CA VAL A 229 18.68 3.49 -8.18
C VAL A 229 17.42 3.68 -9.02
N GLU A 230 16.40 4.27 -8.40
CA GLU A 230 15.11 4.55 -9.02
C GLU A 230 15.17 5.88 -9.77
N LEU A 231 14.72 5.88 -11.03
CA LEU A 231 14.55 7.07 -11.85
C LEU A 231 13.07 7.28 -12.15
N LEU A 232 12.60 8.52 -11.94
CA LEU A 232 11.26 8.93 -12.38
C LEU A 232 11.37 9.64 -13.73
N VAL A 233 10.86 9.03 -14.79
CA VAL A 233 10.97 9.55 -16.16
C VAL A 233 9.60 10.02 -16.64
N ASN A 234 9.53 11.29 -17.05
CA ASN A 234 8.34 11.91 -17.59
C ASN A 234 8.48 12.10 -19.10
N ASN A 235 7.35 12.16 -19.81
CA ASN A 235 7.31 12.71 -21.15
C ASN A 235 6.41 13.95 -21.21
N ALA A 236 7.04 15.12 -21.20
CA ALA A 236 6.37 16.41 -21.37
C ALA A 236 6.34 16.88 -22.83
N GLY A 237 6.82 16.06 -23.77
CA GLY A 237 6.79 16.33 -25.20
C GLY A 237 5.41 16.07 -25.81
N THR A 238 5.30 16.25 -27.12
CA THR A 238 4.04 16.09 -27.87
C THR A 238 3.92 14.74 -28.59
N GLU A 239 4.92 13.88 -28.49
CA GLU A 239 4.94 12.58 -29.16
C GLU A 239 5.34 11.48 -28.19
N CYS A 240 4.83 10.26 -28.40
CA CYS A 240 5.33 9.10 -27.67
C CYS A 240 6.76 8.77 -28.10
N VAL A 241 7.60 8.43 -27.11
CA VAL A 241 8.95 7.92 -27.37
C VAL A 241 9.00 6.41 -27.17
N SER A 242 9.93 5.77 -27.88
CA SER A 242 10.18 4.34 -27.75
C SER A 242 11.66 4.00 -27.73
N GLY A 243 11.98 2.95 -26.99
CA GLY A 243 13.33 2.39 -26.93
C GLY A 243 14.33 3.29 -26.23
N VAL A 244 14.04 3.70 -24.99
CA VAL A 244 14.92 4.57 -24.19
C VAL A 244 15.65 3.74 -23.14
N ASP A 245 16.98 3.67 -23.24
CA ASP A 245 17.82 3.07 -22.20
C ASP A 245 18.15 4.12 -21.14
N ALA A 246 17.93 3.80 -19.87
CA ALA A 246 18.37 4.62 -18.74
C ALA A 246 19.54 3.98 -17.99
N SER A 247 20.54 4.79 -17.62
CA SER A 247 21.72 4.36 -16.88
C SER A 247 22.25 5.45 -15.96
N ILE A 248 23.02 5.06 -14.95
CA ILE A 248 23.65 5.96 -13.98
C ILE A 248 25.15 6.07 -14.22
N LYS A 249 25.70 7.26 -14.07
CA LYS A 249 27.13 7.53 -14.16
C LYS A 249 27.59 8.39 -12.99
N ALA A 250 28.53 7.87 -12.21
CA ALA A 250 29.22 8.60 -11.15
C ALA A 250 30.63 8.03 -10.94
N PRO A 251 31.58 8.80 -10.39
CA PRO A 251 32.90 8.28 -10.03
C PRO A 251 32.82 7.05 -9.13
N GLY A 252 33.47 5.96 -9.51
CA GLY A 252 33.49 4.71 -8.73
C GLY A 252 32.18 3.92 -8.75
N VAL A 253 31.19 4.34 -9.54
CA VAL A 253 29.90 3.64 -9.71
C VAL A 253 29.79 3.10 -11.13
N THR A 254 29.37 1.83 -11.24
CA THR A 254 29.13 1.15 -12.51
C THR A 254 27.67 0.75 -12.62
N THR A 255 27.00 1.11 -13.71
CA THR A 255 25.69 0.53 -14.03
C THR A 255 25.88 -0.92 -14.45
N VAL A 256 25.30 -1.86 -13.70
CA VAL A 256 25.35 -3.31 -13.99
C VAL A 256 24.08 -3.80 -14.69
N GLN A 257 22.95 -3.15 -14.46
CA GLN A 257 21.70 -3.38 -15.18
C GLN A 257 21.08 -2.04 -15.55
N LYS A 258 20.94 -1.80 -16.85
CA LYS A 258 20.21 -0.63 -17.37
C LYS A 258 18.71 -0.85 -17.22
N ALA A 259 17.98 0.26 -17.07
CA ALA A 259 16.54 0.24 -17.30
C ALA A 259 16.24 0.48 -18.78
N PHE A 260 15.13 -0.07 -19.25
CA PHE A 260 14.64 0.11 -20.61
C PHE A 260 13.18 0.57 -20.58
N VAL A 261 12.88 1.70 -21.20
CA VAL A 261 11.51 2.20 -21.39
C VAL A 261 11.10 1.94 -22.83
N LYS A 262 10.24 0.95 -23.05
CA LYS A 262 9.81 0.60 -24.41
C LYS A 262 8.84 1.63 -25.01
N ARG A 263 7.97 2.21 -24.19
CA ARG A 263 6.97 3.22 -24.57
C ARG A 263 6.75 4.20 -23.41
N LEU A 264 6.76 5.49 -23.73
CA LEU A 264 6.36 6.57 -22.83
C LEU A 264 5.67 7.67 -23.66
N CYS A 265 4.37 7.89 -23.42
CA CYS A 265 3.54 8.82 -24.18
C CYS A 265 3.42 10.20 -23.52
N PRO A 266 2.99 11.24 -24.25
CA PRO A 266 2.80 12.58 -23.69
C PRO A 266 1.96 12.55 -22.41
N GLY A 267 2.42 13.23 -21.36
CA GLY A 267 1.74 13.31 -20.06
C GLY A 267 1.93 12.07 -19.17
N ASP A 268 2.55 11.01 -19.69
CA ASP A 268 2.83 9.79 -18.95
C ASP A 268 4.12 9.89 -18.14
N GLN A 269 4.18 9.08 -17.09
CA GLN A 269 5.30 8.99 -16.16
C GLN A 269 5.59 7.52 -15.86
N LYS A 270 6.88 7.15 -15.90
CA LYS A 270 7.33 5.81 -15.51
C LYS A 270 8.44 5.88 -14.48
N ARG A 271 8.29 5.07 -13.44
CA ARG A 271 9.37 4.71 -12.53
C ARG A 271 10.19 3.58 -13.16
N VAL A 272 11.50 3.75 -13.24
CA VAL A 272 12.40 2.71 -13.74
C VAL A 272 13.59 2.49 -12.82
N ASP A 273 13.97 1.22 -12.67
CA ASP A 273 14.99 0.78 -11.72
C ASP A 273 16.30 0.46 -12.48
N VAL A 274 17.38 1.16 -12.12
CA VAL A 274 18.74 0.93 -12.64
C VAL A 274 19.57 0.28 -11.55
N ALA A 275 20.17 -0.88 -11.81
CA ALA A 275 21.05 -1.52 -10.83
C ALA A 275 22.50 -1.04 -10.99
N VAL A 276 23.14 -0.71 -9.88
CA VAL A 276 24.49 -0.16 -9.83
C VAL A 276 25.37 -0.88 -8.80
N ASP A 277 26.67 -0.88 -9.06
CA ASP A 277 27.73 -1.28 -8.13
C ASP A 277 28.63 -0.10 -7.79
N GLY A 278 29.07 -0.01 -6.54
CA GLY A 278 30.00 0.99 -6.06
C GLY A 278 29.43 1.83 -4.92
N GLN A 279 30.22 2.81 -4.49
CA GLN A 279 29.83 3.80 -3.50
C GLN A 279 30.28 5.18 -3.96
N PHE A 280 29.40 6.16 -3.83
CA PHE A 280 29.71 7.53 -4.21
C PHE A 280 28.81 8.50 -3.45
N ASN A 281 29.35 9.67 -3.11
CA ASN A 281 28.58 10.77 -2.55
C ASN A 281 28.95 12.06 -3.29
N GLY A 282 27.97 12.68 -3.94
CA GLY A 282 28.15 13.92 -4.69
C GLY A 282 27.17 14.02 -5.85
N THR A 283 27.62 14.65 -6.94
CA THR A 283 26.83 14.81 -8.15
C THR A 283 26.79 13.52 -8.98
N VAL A 284 25.59 13.00 -9.22
CA VAL A 284 25.34 11.79 -10.03
C VAL A 284 24.63 12.18 -11.32
N GLU A 285 25.05 11.57 -12.43
CA GLU A 285 24.46 11.78 -13.75
C GLU A 285 23.50 10.63 -14.10
N ALA A 286 22.24 10.95 -14.39
CA ALA A 286 21.31 10.06 -15.08
C ALA A 286 21.43 10.26 -16.59
N MET A 287 21.54 9.17 -17.33
CA MET A 287 21.67 9.19 -18.79
C MET A 287 20.45 8.53 -19.41
N LEU A 288 19.76 9.22 -20.31
CA LEU A 288 18.74 8.64 -21.19
C LEU A 288 19.31 8.53 -22.60
N ASN A 289 19.35 7.31 -23.14
CA ASN A 289 19.85 7.04 -24.48
C ASN A 289 18.68 6.69 -25.39
N PHE A 290 18.45 7.55 -26.37
CA PHE A 290 17.53 7.35 -27.48
C PHE A 290 18.31 6.82 -28.69
N SER A 291 17.60 6.48 -29.77
CA SER A 291 18.21 5.89 -30.97
C SER A 291 19.33 6.75 -31.59
N LYS A 292 19.19 8.08 -31.53
CA LYS A 292 20.15 9.04 -32.12
C LYS A 292 20.70 10.08 -31.14
N VAL A 293 20.06 10.24 -29.98
CA VAL A 293 20.35 11.31 -29.02
C VAL A 293 20.60 10.72 -27.64
N GLN A 294 21.57 11.27 -26.93
CA GLN A 294 21.78 10.99 -25.51
C GLN A 294 21.48 12.28 -24.72
N LYS A 295 20.68 12.15 -23.67
CA LYS A 295 20.40 13.23 -22.72
C LYS A 295 21.02 12.92 -21.36
N GLN A 296 21.47 13.96 -20.68
CA GLN A 296 22.14 13.88 -19.40
C GLN A 296 21.44 14.80 -18.39
N PHE A 297 21.19 14.29 -17.19
CA PHE A 297 20.56 15.01 -16.08
C PHE A 297 21.46 14.85 -14.84
N SER A 298 21.77 15.94 -14.17
CA SER A 298 22.71 15.94 -13.02
C SER A 298 21.94 16.20 -11.73
N PHE A 299 22.21 15.38 -10.70
CA PHE A 299 21.60 15.47 -9.38
C PHE A 299 22.68 15.58 -8.33
N ASP A 300 22.64 16.62 -7.51
CA ASP A 300 23.60 16.86 -6.44
C ASP A 300 23.19 16.18 -5.13
N ASN A 301 24.16 15.99 -4.23
CA ASN A 301 23.97 15.42 -2.89
C ASN A 301 23.36 14.01 -2.90
N ILE A 302 23.71 13.20 -3.89
CA ILE A 302 23.24 11.83 -4.03
C ILE A 302 24.26 10.88 -3.39
N ALA A 303 23.80 10.03 -2.48
CA ALA A 303 24.58 8.98 -1.84
C ALA A 303 24.22 7.60 -2.43
N ILE A 304 25.13 7.02 -3.20
CA ILE A 304 25.07 5.65 -3.73
C ILE A 304 25.87 4.74 -2.80
N GLY A 305 25.29 3.62 -2.43
CA GLY A 305 25.82 2.60 -1.54
C GLY A 305 24.73 1.93 -0.71
N LEU A 306 24.82 0.61 -0.55
CA LEU A 306 24.03 -0.11 0.45
C LEU A 306 24.62 0.10 1.85
N GLU A 307 23.78 0.43 2.82
CA GLU A 307 24.15 0.70 4.20
C GLU A 307 23.46 -0.26 5.16
N GLN A 308 24.10 -0.57 6.29
CA GLN A 308 23.48 -1.36 7.35
C GLN A 308 22.37 -0.54 8.03
N TRP A 309 21.23 -1.18 8.30
CA TRP A 309 20.15 -0.54 9.04
C TRP A 309 20.51 -0.42 10.53
N THR A 310 20.21 0.72 11.13
CA THR A 310 20.27 0.94 12.57
C THR A 310 18.87 1.24 13.08
N ALA A 311 18.66 1.28 14.40
CA ALA A 311 17.37 1.66 14.98
C ALA A 311 17.09 3.18 14.89
N ASP A 312 17.95 3.97 14.23
CA ASP A 312 17.69 5.38 13.95
C ASP A 312 16.61 5.52 12.88
N SER A 313 15.67 6.45 13.06
CA SER A 313 14.53 6.63 12.15
C SER A 313 14.97 6.99 10.72
N LYS A 314 16.07 7.74 10.54
CA LYS A 314 16.59 8.08 9.21
C LYS A 314 17.20 6.88 8.50
N SER A 315 17.64 5.88 9.26
CA SER A 315 18.16 4.62 8.73
C SER A 315 17.02 3.67 8.39
N LEU A 316 16.07 3.46 9.30
CA LEU A 316 14.93 2.54 9.11
C LEU A 316 14.04 2.93 7.92
N VAL A 317 13.77 4.23 7.75
CA VAL A 317 12.87 4.73 6.69
C VAL A 317 13.36 4.41 5.27
N GLN A 318 14.64 4.05 5.12
CA GLN A 318 15.25 3.68 3.85
C GLN A 318 14.96 2.23 3.45
N HIS A 319 14.45 1.38 4.35
CA HIS A 319 13.91 0.08 3.98
C HIS A 319 12.58 0.27 3.24
N GLU A 320 12.39 -0.52 2.18
CA GLU A 320 11.26 -0.38 1.26
C GLU A 320 10.79 -1.75 0.78
N VAL A 321 9.58 -1.80 0.24
CA VAL A 321 9.06 -3.01 -0.37
C VAL A 321 9.99 -3.53 -1.48
N PRO A 322 10.33 -4.83 -1.46
CA PRO A 322 11.09 -5.47 -2.51
C PRO A 322 10.24 -5.71 -3.75
N GLN A 323 10.91 -5.87 -4.89
CA GLN A 323 10.26 -6.07 -6.18
C GLN A 323 9.31 -7.28 -6.18
N TRP A 324 9.66 -8.38 -5.50
CA TRP A 324 8.79 -9.55 -5.43
C TRP A 324 7.43 -9.25 -4.79
N TYR A 325 7.37 -8.34 -3.81
CA TYR A 325 6.13 -7.98 -3.13
C TYR A 325 5.29 -7.05 -4.01
N ASP A 326 5.96 -6.16 -4.74
CA ASP A 326 5.32 -5.35 -5.78
C ASP A 326 4.72 -6.22 -6.88
N ASP A 327 5.40 -7.28 -7.30
CA ASP A 327 5.00 -8.18 -8.38
C ASP A 327 3.93 -9.20 -7.97
N ALA A 328 3.85 -9.51 -6.68
CA ALA A 328 3.03 -10.59 -6.12
C ALA A 328 1.53 -10.34 -6.23
N LYS A 329 1.09 -9.10 -5.99
CA LYS A 329 -0.30 -8.60 -6.11
C LYS A 329 -1.40 -9.27 -5.29
N PHE A 330 -1.46 -10.60 -5.21
CA PHE A 330 -2.53 -11.34 -4.55
C PHE A 330 -1.98 -12.30 -3.49
N GLY A 331 -2.58 -12.27 -2.31
CA GLY A 331 -2.24 -13.16 -1.20
C GLY A 331 -3.47 -13.66 -0.44
N ILE A 332 -3.28 -14.72 0.34
CA ILE A 332 -4.30 -15.28 1.23
C ILE A 332 -3.99 -14.95 2.68
N PHE A 333 -4.95 -14.33 3.36
CA PHE A 333 -4.92 -14.13 4.80
C PHE A 333 -5.65 -15.29 5.49
N ILE A 334 -5.26 -15.64 6.72
CA ILE A 334 -5.84 -16.77 7.43
C ILE A 334 -6.00 -16.42 8.91
N HIS A 335 -7.23 -16.12 9.34
CA HIS A 335 -7.58 -15.96 10.76
C HIS A 335 -8.09 -17.27 11.36
N TRP A 336 -7.19 -17.97 12.05
CA TRP A 336 -7.47 -19.27 12.66
C TRP A 336 -6.90 -19.38 14.07
N GLY A 337 -7.77 -19.73 15.02
CA GLY A 337 -7.39 -19.92 16.42
C GLY A 337 -8.54 -20.47 17.26
N PRO A 338 -8.42 -20.46 18.60
CA PRO A 338 -9.48 -20.94 19.49
C PRO A 338 -10.83 -20.26 19.29
N TYR A 339 -10.86 -19.00 18.86
CA TYR A 339 -12.09 -18.28 18.49
C TYR A 339 -12.87 -18.92 17.35
N SER A 340 -12.26 -19.76 16.50
CA SER A 340 -12.96 -20.55 15.48
C SER A 340 -13.85 -21.65 16.07
N VAL A 341 -13.69 -21.99 17.37
CA VAL A 341 -14.55 -22.96 18.07
C VAL A 341 -15.96 -22.40 18.31
N PRO A 342 -16.14 -21.24 18.99
CA PRO A 342 -17.45 -20.60 19.05
C PRO A 342 -17.85 -20.06 17.68
N GLY A 343 -16.91 -19.46 16.93
CA GLY A 343 -17.12 -18.99 15.56
C GLY A 343 -18.44 -18.24 15.36
N TRP A 344 -18.64 -17.15 16.11
CA TRP A 344 -19.88 -16.38 16.12
C TRP A 344 -19.57 -14.91 15.93
N GLY A 345 -20.17 -14.28 14.93
CA GLY A 345 -20.08 -12.84 14.65
C GLY A 345 -21.40 -12.22 14.20
N ASN A 346 -22.48 -13.01 14.12
CA ASN A 346 -23.78 -12.64 13.55
C ASN A 346 -23.67 -12.12 12.08
N THR A 347 -24.75 -11.60 11.51
CA THR A 347 -24.79 -11.00 10.16
C THR A 347 -25.54 -9.66 10.17
N THR A 348 -25.64 -9.00 9.02
CA THR A 348 -26.32 -7.71 8.88
C THR A 348 -27.76 -7.73 9.41
N PRO A 349 -28.20 -6.70 10.18
CA PRO A 349 -27.51 -5.43 10.48
C PRO A 349 -26.70 -5.42 11.80
N ASN A 350 -26.41 -6.59 12.36
CA ASN A 350 -25.89 -6.74 13.72
C ASN A 350 -24.53 -7.46 13.76
N GLU A 351 -23.74 -7.36 12.70
CA GLU A 351 -22.46 -8.05 12.58
C GLU A 351 -21.35 -7.50 13.50
N ALA A 352 -20.44 -8.38 13.89
CA ALA A 352 -19.12 -8.04 14.40
C ALA A 352 -18.14 -9.20 14.13
N TYR A 353 -16.84 -8.87 14.16
CA TYR A 353 -15.78 -9.84 13.93
C TYR A 353 -15.81 -11.02 14.90
N SER A 354 -15.86 -12.24 14.35
CA SER A 354 -16.02 -13.47 15.14
C SER A 354 -14.76 -13.85 15.92
N GLU A 355 -13.59 -13.47 15.43
CA GLU A 355 -12.32 -13.62 16.13
C GLU A 355 -12.21 -12.76 17.39
N TRP A 356 -13.17 -11.84 17.57
CA TRP A 356 -13.35 -11.01 18.77
C TRP A 356 -14.35 -11.58 19.79
N PHE A 357 -14.70 -12.86 19.66
CA PHE A 357 -15.62 -13.54 20.57
C PHE A 357 -15.30 -13.31 22.04
N TRP A 358 -14.04 -13.48 22.44
CA TRP A 358 -13.65 -13.33 23.85
C TRP A 358 -13.89 -11.91 24.37
N TRP A 359 -13.55 -10.92 23.56
CA TRP A 359 -13.69 -9.51 23.91
C TRP A 359 -15.15 -9.12 24.12
N TYR A 360 -16.03 -9.41 23.15
CA TYR A 360 -17.43 -9.01 23.22
C TYR A 360 -18.23 -9.84 24.23
N SER A 361 -17.88 -11.10 24.43
CA SER A 361 -18.59 -12.01 25.34
C SER A 361 -18.16 -11.92 26.82
N THR A 362 -17.29 -10.97 27.20
CA THR A 362 -16.84 -10.78 28.60
C THR A 362 -17.20 -9.41 29.19
N ARG A 363 -17.78 -8.50 28.39
CA ARG A 363 -17.96 -7.09 28.75
C ARG A 363 -19.42 -6.64 28.89
N ILE A 364 -20.30 -7.51 29.38
CA ILE A 364 -21.76 -7.28 29.41
C ILE A 364 -22.19 -5.93 30.06
N ASN A 365 -21.50 -5.50 31.12
CA ASN A 365 -21.83 -4.28 31.87
C ASN A 365 -21.13 -3.02 31.35
N GLU A 366 -20.06 -3.18 30.58
CA GLU A 366 -19.26 -2.08 30.04
C GLU A 366 -19.66 -1.75 28.59
N HIS A 367 -20.26 -2.72 27.89
CA HIS A 367 -20.38 -2.73 26.43
C HIS A 367 -21.71 -3.29 25.90
N ALA A 368 -22.81 -3.24 26.65
CA ALA A 368 -24.12 -3.71 26.17
C ALA A 368 -24.53 -3.09 24.80
N ALA A 369 -24.08 -1.86 24.50
CA ALA A 369 -24.30 -1.21 23.21
C ALA A 369 -23.31 -1.62 22.10
N ALA A 370 -22.17 -2.23 22.46
CA ALA A 370 -21.14 -2.71 21.53
C ALA A 370 -21.28 -4.20 21.21
N ASP A 371 -21.97 -4.99 22.04
CA ASP A 371 -22.36 -6.37 21.71
C ASP A 371 -23.56 -6.39 20.74
N ARG A 372 -23.35 -5.86 19.53
CA ARG A 372 -24.39 -5.82 18.49
C ARG A 372 -24.75 -7.23 18.01
N ALA A 373 -23.76 -8.11 17.94
CA ALA A 373 -23.90 -9.48 17.45
C ALA A 373 -24.48 -10.46 18.49
N GLY A 374 -24.75 -10.04 19.72
CA GLY A 374 -25.35 -10.89 20.75
C GLY A 374 -24.42 -12.00 21.25
N PHE A 375 -23.12 -11.74 21.29
CA PHE A 375 -22.07 -12.63 21.80
C PHE A 375 -22.37 -13.13 23.22
N ASN A 376 -22.85 -12.26 24.11
CA ASN A 376 -23.18 -12.65 25.48
C ASN A 376 -24.35 -13.65 25.49
N ALA A 377 -25.45 -13.33 24.79
CA ALA A 377 -26.61 -14.21 24.69
C ALA A 377 -26.21 -15.58 24.10
N TYR A 378 -25.48 -15.57 22.98
CA TYR A 378 -24.99 -16.78 22.34
C TYR A 378 -24.08 -17.60 23.28
N ARG A 379 -23.16 -16.94 24.00
CA ARG A 379 -22.28 -17.57 25.00
C ARG A 379 -23.09 -18.31 26.06
N LEU A 380 -24.06 -17.62 26.67
CA LEU A 380 -24.90 -18.17 27.73
C LEU A 380 -25.77 -19.32 27.25
N GLU A 381 -26.42 -19.16 26.10
CA GLU A 381 -27.35 -20.15 25.54
C GLU A 381 -26.63 -21.41 25.05
N THR A 382 -25.45 -21.26 24.46
CA THR A 382 -24.72 -22.37 23.83
C THR A 382 -23.83 -23.12 24.81
N PHE A 383 -23.14 -22.41 25.71
CA PHE A 383 -22.08 -22.97 26.56
C PHE A 383 -22.39 -22.87 28.06
N GLY A 384 -23.39 -22.09 28.45
CA GLY A 384 -23.76 -21.88 29.85
C GLY A 384 -22.94 -20.80 30.56
N PRO A 385 -23.34 -20.42 31.79
CA PRO A 385 -22.76 -19.29 32.51
C PRO A 385 -21.34 -19.56 33.02
N GLU A 386 -20.96 -20.82 33.19
CA GLU A 386 -19.67 -21.22 33.78
C GLU A 386 -18.53 -21.32 32.76
N LEU A 387 -18.81 -21.15 31.45
CA LEU A 387 -17.79 -21.19 30.41
C LEU A 387 -16.68 -20.19 30.72
N ASN A 388 -15.42 -20.60 30.62
CA ASN A 388 -14.28 -19.69 30.43
C ASN A 388 -13.81 -19.77 28.98
N TYR A 389 -13.29 -18.68 28.41
CA TYR A 389 -12.86 -18.70 27.00
C TYR A 389 -11.81 -19.78 26.72
N ASP A 390 -10.86 -19.98 27.63
CA ASP A 390 -9.80 -20.97 27.49
C ASP A 390 -10.29 -22.43 27.47
N ASP A 391 -11.54 -22.70 27.87
CA ASP A 391 -12.14 -24.03 27.75
C ASP A 391 -12.23 -24.47 26.28
N PHE A 392 -12.29 -23.51 25.34
CA PHE A 392 -12.30 -23.79 23.90
C PHE A 392 -11.00 -24.41 23.38
N PHE A 393 -9.89 -24.32 24.12
CA PHE A 393 -8.62 -24.90 23.68
C PHE A 393 -8.71 -26.41 23.44
N ALA A 394 -9.55 -27.11 24.20
CA ALA A 394 -9.76 -28.55 24.02
C ALA A 394 -10.48 -28.89 22.72
N ASN A 395 -11.24 -27.94 22.15
CA ASN A 395 -12.05 -28.12 20.95
C ASN A 395 -11.41 -27.50 19.70
N TYR A 396 -10.35 -26.71 19.86
CA TYR A 396 -9.47 -26.33 18.77
C TYR A 396 -8.57 -27.53 18.44
N THR A 397 -8.97 -28.35 17.47
CA THR A 397 -8.37 -29.69 17.28
C THR A 397 -7.46 -29.81 16.07
N ALA A 398 -7.66 -28.98 15.03
CA ALA A 398 -7.00 -29.17 13.73
C ALA A 398 -7.12 -30.60 13.17
N SER A 399 -8.19 -31.32 13.51
CA SER A 399 -8.32 -32.75 13.25
C SER A 399 -8.58 -33.11 11.78
N ALA A 400 -9.12 -32.18 11.00
CA ALA A 400 -9.28 -32.27 9.55
C ALA A 400 -8.22 -31.46 8.78
N TRP A 401 -7.27 -30.83 9.49
CA TRP A 401 -6.33 -29.90 8.89
C TRP A 401 -5.21 -30.60 8.12
N SER A 402 -5.02 -30.19 6.87
CA SER A 402 -3.92 -30.61 6.01
C SER A 402 -3.18 -29.36 5.49
N PRO A 403 -1.92 -29.10 5.93
CA PRO A 403 -1.17 -27.94 5.45
C PRO A 403 -0.90 -28.02 3.94
N LYS A 404 -0.80 -29.24 3.37
CA LYS A 404 -0.69 -29.43 1.92
C LYS A 404 -1.94 -28.96 1.19
N GLU A 405 -3.12 -29.32 1.65
CA GLU A 405 -4.38 -28.93 1.00
C GLU A 405 -4.59 -27.42 1.04
N TRP A 406 -4.16 -26.76 2.11
CA TRP A 406 -4.17 -25.30 2.20
C TRP A 406 -3.24 -24.65 1.17
N VAL A 407 -1.96 -25.03 1.11
CA VAL A 407 -1.04 -24.40 0.15
C VAL A 407 -1.41 -24.71 -1.30
N ASP A 408 -1.98 -25.90 -1.58
CA ASP A 408 -2.54 -26.21 -2.88
C ASP A 408 -3.75 -25.32 -3.21
N LEU A 409 -4.66 -25.08 -2.26
CA LEU A 409 -5.77 -24.15 -2.46
C LEU A 409 -5.27 -22.73 -2.74
N PHE A 410 -4.25 -22.25 -2.02
CA PHE A 410 -3.72 -20.90 -2.21
C PHE A 410 -3.08 -20.76 -3.60
N ALA A 411 -2.33 -21.77 -4.03
CA ALA A 411 -1.76 -21.83 -5.38
C ALA A 411 -2.85 -21.95 -6.46
N ASP A 412 -3.87 -22.79 -6.25
CA ASP A 412 -5.03 -22.93 -7.14
C ASP A 412 -5.75 -21.59 -7.31
N ALA A 413 -5.88 -20.80 -6.23
CA ALA A 413 -6.46 -19.46 -6.25
C ALA A 413 -5.58 -18.41 -6.97
N GLY A 414 -4.33 -18.74 -7.28
CA GLY A 414 -3.37 -17.84 -7.93
C GLY A 414 -2.57 -16.94 -6.98
N ALA A 415 -2.68 -17.16 -5.66
CA ALA A 415 -1.95 -16.35 -4.69
C ALA A 415 -0.43 -16.53 -4.84
N GLN A 416 0.32 -15.46 -4.55
CA GLN A 416 1.79 -15.46 -4.59
C GLN A 416 2.40 -15.44 -3.17
N TYR A 417 1.57 -15.21 -2.15
CA TYR A 417 1.96 -15.23 -0.75
C TYR A 417 0.76 -15.56 0.13
N PHE A 418 1.02 -15.90 1.38
CA PHE A 418 -0.02 -15.99 2.40
C PHE A 418 0.46 -15.41 3.72
N VAL A 419 -0.47 -14.97 4.55
CA VAL A 419 -0.22 -14.45 5.90
C VAL A 419 -1.05 -15.26 6.89
N PHE A 420 -0.40 -15.95 7.81
CA PHE A 420 -1.07 -16.80 8.81
C PHE A 420 -1.11 -16.12 10.17
N THR A 421 -2.26 -16.11 10.86
CA THR A 421 -2.36 -15.62 12.24
C THR A 421 -1.55 -16.49 13.19
N THR A 422 -0.31 -16.07 13.45
CA THR A 422 0.59 -16.75 14.40
C THR A 422 0.12 -16.51 15.82
N LYS A 423 -0.39 -15.32 16.12
CA LYS A 423 -0.99 -14.95 17.39
C LYS A 423 -1.97 -13.79 17.16
N HIS A 424 -3.21 -13.96 17.59
CA HIS A 424 -4.23 -12.92 17.57
C HIS A 424 -4.33 -12.23 18.94
N HIS A 425 -5.28 -11.30 19.12
CA HIS A 425 -5.41 -10.52 20.35
C HIS A 425 -5.73 -11.34 21.62
N ASP A 426 -6.20 -12.59 21.47
CA ASP A 426 -6.43 -13.53 22.56
C ASP A 426 -5.13 -14.11 23.15
N GLY A 427 -3.99 -13.85 22.49
CA GLY A 427 -2.65 -14.28 22.86
C GLY A 427 -2.38 -15.78 22.66
N PHE A 428 -3.28 -16.52 22.00
CA PHE A 428 -3.03 -17.92 21.68
C PHE A 428 -2.10 -18.03 20.46
N SER A 429 -0.98 -18.73 20.62
CA SER A 429 0.04 -18.83 19.59
C SER A 429 -0.06 -20.14 18.78
N ASN A 430 -0.02 -20.07 17.46
CA ASN A 430 -0.04 -21.21 16.54
C ASN A 430 1.36 -21.66 16.08
N PHE A 431 2.39 -21.27 16.84
CA PHE A 431 3.81 -21.57 16.57
C PHE A 431 4.55 -21.91 17.88
N ASP A 432 5.79 -22.36 17.79
CA ASP A 432 6.65 -22.61 18.95
C ASP A 432 7.14 -21.28 19.54
N THR A 433 6.54 -20.89 20.67
CA THR A 433 6.88 -19.68 21.42
C THR A 433 8.14 -19.83 22.28
N GLY A 434 8.82 -20.97 22.21
CA GLY A 434 9.99 -21.26 23.03
C GLY A 434 9.67 -21.17 24.52
N THR A 435 10.42 -20.36 25.26
CA THR A 435 10.21 -20.18 26.70
C THR A 435 9.35 -18.96 27.06
N THR A 436 8.80 -18.24 26.08
CA THR A 436 8.09 -16.97 26.32
C THR A 436 6.66 -17.16 26.82
N SER A 437 5.99 -18.23 26.38
CA SER A 437 4.61 -18.57 26.76
C SER A 437 4.35 -20.05 26.51
N ASN A 438 3.47 -20.66 27.30
CA ASN A 438 2.90 -21.98 27.00
C ASN A 438 1.48 -21.86 26.40
N ARG A 439 0.92 -20.66 26.19
CA ARG A 439 -0.41 -20.45 25.60
C ARG A 439 -0.36 -20.67 24.08
N SER A 440 -0.18 -21.92 23.65
CA SER A 440 0.02 -22.26 22.23
C SER A 440 -0.60 -23.58 21.79
N SER A 441 -0.70 -23.76 20.47
CA SER A 441 -1.16 -24.98 19.79
C SER A 441 -0.28 -26.21 20.06
N ILE A 442 0.94 -26.00 20.56
CA ILE A 442 1.85 -27.10 20.96
C ILE A 442 1.45 -27.63 22.35
N HIS A 443 1.09 -26.74 23.25
CA HIS A 443 0.76 -27.08 24.64
C HIS A 443 -0.73 -27.36 24.88
N TYR A 444 -1.61 -26.97 23.95
CA TYR A 444 -3.04 -27.16 24.06
C TYR A 444 -3.65 -27.50 22.69
N GLY A 445 -4.88 -28.01 22.69
CA GLY A 445 -5.63 -28.31 21.46
C GLY A 445 -4.87 -29.23 20.50
N PRO A 446 -4.43 -28.75 19.32
CA PRO A 446 -3.86 -29.59 18.26
C PRO A 446 -2.60 -30.37 18.64
N ARG A 447 -1.83 -29.92 19.64
CA ARG A 447 -0.50 -30.45 19.99
C ARG A 447 0.48 -30.45 18.82
N ARG A 448 0.43 -29.39 18.00
CA ARG A 448 1.16 -29.23 16.73
C ARG A 448 1.75 -27.84 16.61
N ASP A 449 2.88 -27.74 15.93
CA ASP A 449 3.42 -26.48 15.43
C ASP A 449 2.77 -26.18 14.08
N LEU A 450 1.64 -25.47 14.11
CA LEU A 450 0.80 -25.26 12.92
C LEU A 450 1.51 -24.34 11.92
N LEU A 451 2.21 -23.30 12.39
CA LEU A 451 2.99 -22.42 11.52
C LEU A 451 4.12 -23.19 10.83
N GLY A 452 4.91 -23.97 11.58
CA GLY A 452 6.03 -24.72 11.04
C GLY A 452 5.59 -25.73 9.99
N GLU A 453 4.54 -26.50 10.28
CA GLU A 453 3.99 -27.47 9.34
C GLU A 453 3.43 -26.81 8.07
N LEU A 454 2.82 -25.63 8.17
CA LEU A 454 2.34 -24.87 7.01
C LEU A 454 3.49 -24.32 6.16
N PHE A 455 4.52 -23.75 6.79
CA PHE A 455 5.69 -23.22 6.10
C PHE A 455 6.50 -24.33 5.41
N ASP A 456 6.63 -25.49 6.04
CA ASP A 456 7.25 -26.68 5.45
C ASP A 456 6.45 -27.20 4.25
N ALA A 457 5.12 -27.22 4.34
CA ALA A 457 4.27 -27.60 3.22
C ALA A 457 4.39 -26.62 2.04
N ALA A 458 4.39 -25.31 2.31
CA ALA A 458 4.60 -24.29 1.28
C ALA A 458 5.97 -24.47 0.61
N ALA A 459 7.05 -24.57 1.39
CA ALA A 459 8.40 -24.76 0.85
C ALA A 459 8.54 -26.05 0.01
N LYS A 460 7.83 -27.12 0.40
CA LYS A 460 7.92 -28.42 -0.27
C LYS A 460 7.04 -28.54 -1.51
N TYR A 461 5.81 -28.06 -1.46
CA TYR A 461 4.81 -28.31 -2.50
C TYR A 461 4.53 -27.08 -3.38
N GLN A 462 4.66 -25.87 -2.82
CA GLN A 462 4.35 -24.61 -3.50
C GLN A 462 5.41 -23.54 -3.20
N PRO A 463 6.70 -23.77 -3.58
CA PRO A 463 7.82 -22.92 -3.16
C PRO A 463 7.78 -21.48 -3.71
N HIS A 464 6.87 -21.19 -4.64
CA HIS A 464 6.62 -19.84 -5.14
C HIS A 464 5.85 -18.98 -4.12
N LEU A 465 5.09 -19.60 -3.21
CA LEU A 465 4.35 -18.89 -2.17
C LEU A 465 5.33 -18.31 -1.14
N ARG A 466 5.34 -16.98 -1.06
CA ARG A 466 6.00 -16.27 0.04
C ARG A 466 5.23 -16.46 1.33
N ARG A 467 5.95 -16.57 2.43
CA ARG A 467 5.42 -17.04 3.71
C ARG A 467 5.40 -15.90 4.71
N GLY A 468 4.21 -15.42 5.03
CA GLY A 468 3.98 -14.30 5.94
C GLY A 468 3.40 -14.73 7.28
N THR A 469 3.68 -13.92 8.29
CA THR A 469 3.21 -14.10 9.66
C THR A 469 2.41 -12.89 10.09
N TYR A 470 1.17 -13.11 10.52
CA TYR A 470 0.42 -12.11 11.27
C TYR A 470 0.74 -12.20 12.75
N PHE A 471 0.97 -11.06 13.39
CA PHE A 471 1.30 -10.98 14.81
C PHE A 471 0.59 -9.81 15.49
N SER A 472 -0.34 -10.11 16.40
CA SER A 472 -0.94 -9.08 17.22
C SER A 472 0.05 -8.55 18.27
N LEU A 473 0.27 -7.22 18.28
CA LEU A 473 1.12 -6.58 19.27
C LEU A 473 0.49 -6.65 20.69
N PRO A 474 -0.75 -6.17 20.91
CA PRO A 474 -1.39 -6.28 22.21
C PRO A 474 -2.04 -7.64 22.46
N GLU A 475 -2.14 -8.02 23.74
CA GLU A 475 -2.97 -9.13 24.20
C GLU A 475 -4.05 -8.59 25.14
N TRP A 476 -5.33 -8.78 24.80
CA TRP A 476 -6.46 -8.12 25.48
C TRP A 476 -6.44 -8.30 26.99
N PHE A 477 -6.22 -9.55 27.41
CA PHE A 477 -6.36 -9.96 28.79
C PHE A 477 -5.10 -10.55 29.42
N ASN A 478 -3.93 -10.32 28.80
CA ASN A 478 -2.66 -10.64 29.43
C ASN A 478 -2.29 -9.53 30.44
N PRO A 479 -2.21 -9.81 31.75
CA PRO A 479 -1.87 -8.80 32.74
C PRO A 479 -0.45 -8.22 32.59
N ASP A 480 0.46 -8.92 31.90
CA ASP A 480 1.82 -8.41 31.65
C ASP A 480 1.81 -7.27 30.61
N TRP A 481 0.80 -7.22 29.73
CA TRP A 481 0.56 -6.09 28.83
C TRP A 481 0.04 -4.85 29.57
N GLY A 482 -0.47 -4.98 30.80
CA GLY A 482 -1.19 -3.93 31.51
C GLY A 482 -0.45 -2.59 31.65
N GLN A 483 0.89 -2.59 31.69
CA GLN A 483 1.69 -1.35 31.70
C GLN A 483 1.60 -0.54 30.39
N TYR A 484 1.26 -1.21 29.28
CA TYR A 484 1.07 -0.64 27.95
C TYR A 484 -0.40 -0.59 27.54
N GLY A 485 -1.29 -1.09 28.41
CA GLY A 485 -2.72 -1.17 28.14
C GLY A 485 -3.32 0.20 27.84
N PHE A 486 -4.28 0.23 26.93
CA PHE A 486 -4.89 1.48 26.47
C PHE A 486 -6.40 1.37 26.27
N THR A 487 -7.07 2.52 26.40
CA THR A 487 -8.45 2.75 25.97
C THR A 487 -8.43 3.77 24.85
N GLN A 488 -9.02 3.46 23.68
CA GLN A 488 -8.85 4.30 22.49
C GLN A 488 -9.57 5.67 22.60
N PHE A 489 -10.64 5.75 23.40
CA PHE A 489 -11.44 6.94 23.64
C PHE A 489 -11.76 7.11 25.14
N ASP A 490 -12.37 8.24 25.51
CA ASP A 490 -12.79 8.57 26.89
C ASP A 490 -13.87 7.60 27.46
N HIS A 491 -14.36 6.71 26.61
CA HIS A 491 -15.17 5.55 26.94
C HIS A 491 -14.51 4.33 26.32
N VAL A 492 -14.61 3.18 26.99
CA VAL A 492 -14.09 1.93 26.44
C VAL A 492 -14.84 1.64 25.13
N THR A 493 -14.10 1.44 24.04
CA THR A 493 -14.61 1.02 22.73
C THR A 493 -14.17 -0.41 22.42
N SER A 494 -14.71 -1.01 21.36
CA SER A 494 -14.27 -2.32 20.88
C SER A 494 -12.74 -2.38 20.79
N THR A 495 -12.13 -1.36 20.22
CA THR A 495 -10.69 -1.21 19.96
C THR A 495 -9.78 -0.94 21.17
N SER A 496 -10.24 -1.18 22.41
CA SER A 496 -9.43 -0.98 23.62
C SER A 496 -8.69 -2.27 24.01
N HIS A 497 -7.43 -2.16 24.45
CA HIS A 497 -6.60 -3.32 24.80
C HIS A 497 -5.99 -3.11 26.19
N PRO A 498 -6.73 -3.44 27.26
CA PRO A 498 -6.39 -3.01 28.61
C PRO A 498 -5.28 -3.83 29.28
N GLY A 499 -5.01 -5.06 28.84
CA GLY A 499 -3.99 -5.91 29.47
C GLY A 499 -4.34 -6.24 30.92
N ILE A 500 -5.57 -6.69 31.17
CA ILE A 500 -6.06 -7.08 32.50
C ILE A 500 -6.69 -8.46 32.45
N ILE A 501 -6.73 -9.19 33.56
CA ILE A 501 -7.44 -10.48 33.57
C ILE A 501 -8.94 -10.28 33.30
N ALA A 502 -9.49 -11.06 32.36
CA ALA A 502 -10.91 -11.06 32.03
C ALA A 502 -11.76 -11.51 33.22
N ARG A 503 -12.99 -11.02 33.30
CA ARG A 503 -13.99 -11.50 34.27
C ARG A 503 -15.13 -12.15 33.53
N ASN A 504 -15.54 -13.33 33.97
CA ASN A 504 -16.72 -14.01 33.47
C ASN A 504 -17.94 -13.11 33.76
N PRO A 505 -18.74 -12.75 32.74
CA PRO A 505 -19.80 -11.77 32.89
C PRO A 505 -21.01 -12.28 33.69
N TYR A 506 -21.14 -13.59 33.89
CA TYR A 506 -22.27 -14.22 34.58
C TYR A 506 -21.94 -14.64 36.01
N THR A 507 -20.73 -15.17 36.23
CA THR A 507 -20.29 -15.62 37.56
C THR A 507 -19.54 -14.54 38.33
N GLY A 508 -18.97 -13.54 37.63
CA GLY A 508 -18.12 -12.49 38.19
C GLY A 508 -16.71 -12.94 38.58
N LEU A 509 -16.39 -14.23 38.36
CA LEU A 509 -15.07 -14.81 38.63
C LEU A 509 -14.06 -14.40 37.55
N GLU A 510 -12.78 -14.38 37.91
CA GLU A 510 -11.71 -14.17 36.94
C GLU A 510 -11.59 -15.37 36.01
N GLU A 511 -11.55 -15.13 34.70
CA GLU A 511 -11.24 -16.17 33.72
C GLU A 511 -9.73 -16.45 33.74
N PRO A 512 -9.29 -17.71 33.64
CA PRO A 512 -7.88 -18.02 33.57
C PRO A 512 -7.23 -17.46 32.30
N TYR A 513 -5.96 -17.06 32.41
CA TYR A 513 -5.07 -16.83 31.26
C TYR A 513 -4.12 -18.02 31.13
N THR A 514 -4.67 -19.14 30.69
CA THR A 514 -4.03 -20.46 30.65
C THR A 514 -2.79 -20.44 29.77
N GLY A 515 -1.72 -21.08 30.24
CA GLY A 515 -0.44 -21.13 29.53
C GLY A 515 0.46 -19.91 29.74
N ARG A 516 0.03 -18.89 30.51
CA ARG A 516 0.88 -17.75 30.85
C ARG A 516 2.17 -18.16 31.54
N ILE A 517 3.28 -17.60 31.09
CA ILE A 517 4.54 -17.53 31.84
C ILE A 517 4.72 -16.06 32.21
N PRO A 518 4.68 -15.68 33.50
CA PRO A 518 4.83 -14.27 33.89
C PRO A 518 6.18 -13.70 33.44
N VAL A 519 6.14 -12.49 32.88
CA VAL A 519 7.33 -11.75 32.46
C VAL A 519 7.42 -10.40 33.19
N ASN A 520 8.58 -9.74 33.15
CA ASN A 520 8.75 -8.43 33.78
C ASN A 520 8.31 -7.31 32.85
N ASP A 521 8.67 -7.42 31.57
CA ASP A 521 8.35 -6.45 30.53
C ASP A 521 7.79 -7.16 29.31
N PHE A 522 6.50 -6.99 29.02
CA PHE A 522 5.85 -7.67 27.90
C PHE A 522 6.54 -7.43 26.56
N ILE A 523 7.04 -6.21 26.31
CA ILE A 523 7.66 -5.90 25.02
C ILE A 523 9.02 -6.60 24.91
N ALA A 524 9.86 -6.47 25.93
CA ALA A 524 11.23 -6.99 25.91
C ALA A 524 11.33 -8.50 26.14
N ASP A 525 10.44 -9.08 26.95
CA ASP A 525 10.53 -10.47 27.40
C ASP A 525 9.57 -11.42 26.65
N LEU A 526 8.55 -10.90 25.94
CA LEU A 526 7.57 -11.71 25.20
C LEU A 526 7.42 -11.28 23.74
N MET A 527 7.03 -10.02 23.47
CA MET A 527 6.73 -9.53 22.12
C MET A 527 7.94 -9.63 21.18
N VAL A 528 9.03 -8.92 21.50
CA VAL A 528 10.23 -8.90 20.65
C VAL A 528 10.87 -10.28 20.54
N PRO A 529 11.00 -11.09 21.62
CA PRO A 529 11.48 -12.46 21.50
C PRO A 529 10.62 -13.34 20.58
N GLN A 530 9.29 -13.21 20.61
CA GLN A 530 8.42 -13.94 19.69
C GLN A 530 8.58 -13.45 18.24
N MET A 531 8.71 -12.14 18.01
CA MET A 531 9.03 -11.61 16.68
C MET A 531 10.39 -12.11 16.17
N ASP A 532 11.40 -12.18 17.05
CA ASP A 532 12.72 -12.73 16.73
C ASP A 532 12.62 -14.23 16.36
N ILE A 533 11.79 -15.03 17.03
CA ILE A 533 11.52 -16.45 16.65
C ILE A 533 10.91 -16.53 15.25
N LEU A 534 9.85 -15.75 14.97
CA LEU A 534 9.20 -15.72 13.66
C LEU A 534 10.16 -15.29 12.54
N ALA A 535 11.05 -14.35 12.83
CA ALA A 535 12.05 -13.84 11.91
C ALA A 535 13.18 -14.84 11.65
N TYR A 536 13.82 -15.36 12.68
CA TYR A 536 15.09 -16.08 12.56
C TYR A 536 14.96 -17.60 12.50
N ASP A 537 13.95 -18.15 13.18
CA ASP A 537 13.74 -19.60 13.24
C ASP A 537 12.77 -20.05 12.14
N TYR A 538 11.66 -19.31 11.94
CA TYR A 538 10.69 -19.60 10.88
C TYR A 538 11.03 -18.95 9.53
N GLY A 539 11.85 -17.89 9.52
CA GLY A 539 12.31 -17.25 8.28
C GLY A 539 11.20 -16.54 7.52
N THR A 540 10.25 -15.89 8.21
CA THR A 540 9.13 -15.17 7.58
C THR A 540 9.59 -14.17 6.53
N ASP A 541 8.86 -14.08 5.42
CA ASP A 541 9.05 -13.09 4.36
C ASP A 541 8.26 -11.80 4.65
N ILE A 542 7.19 -11.87 5.46
CA ILE A 542 6.27 -10.76 5.77
C ILE A 542 5.98 -10.73 7.26
N MET A 543 6.32 -9.63 7.94
CA MET A 543 5.87 -9.35 9.31
C MET A 543 4.64 -8.45 9.24
N TRP A 544 3.46 -9.04 9.33
CA TRP A 544 2.19 -8.33 9.30
C TRP A 544 1.70 -8.14 10.74
N CYS A 545 1.98 -7.01 11.38
CA CYS A 545 1.50 -6.80 12.75
C CYS A 545 0.09 -6.21 12.76
N ASP A 546 -0.55 -6.21 13.92
CA ASP A 546 -1.81 -5.51 14.10
C ASP A 546 -1.88 -4.75 15.42
N ALA A 547 -2.76 -3.74 15.42
CA ALA A 547 -2.97 -2.78 16.48
C ALA A 547 -1.65 -2.09 16.88
N GLY A 548 -1.16 -1.18 16.02
CA GLY A 548 0.12 -0.46 16.06
C GLY A 548 0.43 0.40 17.30
N ALA A 549 0.23 -0.20 18.47
CA ALA A 549 0.39 0.35 19.81
C ALA A 549 1.85 0.26 20.28
N SER A 550 2.05 0.29 21.60
CA SER A 550 3.37 0.15 22.24
C SER A 550 4.12 -1.07 21.69
N ASN A 551 5.38 -0.87 21.26
CA ASN A 551 6.12 -1.87 20.51
C ASN A 551 7.63 -1.77 20.74
N GLY A 552 8.35 -2.81 20.29
CA GLY A 552 9.82 -2.85 20.22
C GLY A 552 10.35 -2.93 18.79
N THR A 553 9.57 -2.47 17.81
CA THR A 553 9.75 -2.76 16.38
C THR A 553 11.03 -2.16 15.80
N ASP A 554 11.42 -0.94 16.16
CA ASP A 554 12.59 -0.28 15.56
C ASP A 554 13.88 -1.06 15.74
N GLY A 555 14.13 -1.52 16.98
CA GLY A 555 15.30 -2.33 17.29
C GLY A 555 15.25 -3.70 16.62
N PHE A 556 14.07 -4.33 16.59
CA PHE A 556 13.83 -5.60 15.91
C PHE A 556 14.08 -5.49 14.40
N ALA A 557 13.41 -4.54 13.73
CA ALA A 557 13.45 -4.34 12.29
C ALA A 557 14.87 -4.09 11.79
N ALA A 558 15.65 -3.23 12.49
CA ALA A 558 17.05 -3.00 12.13
C ALA A 558 17.88 -4.30 12.12
N ARG A 559 17.71 -5.18 13.11
CA ARG A 559 18.42 -6.47 13.16
C ARG A 559 17.91 -7.41 12.07
N TRP A 560 16.59 -7.50 11.90
CA TRP A 560 15.96 -8.41 10.96
C TRP A 560 16.27 -8.07 9.51
N PHE A 561 16.19 -6.80 9.11
CA PHE A 561 16.53 -6.36 7.76
C PHE A 561 17.98 -6.67 7.40
N ASN A 562 18.92 -6.42 8.33
CA ASN A 562 20.33 -6.74 8.12
C ASN A 562 20.58 -8.24 8.05
N TRP A 563 19.93 -9.03 8.90
CA TRP A 563 20.00 -10.49 8.87
C TRP A 563 19.46 -11.05 7.54
N ALA A 564 18.30 -10.57 7.09
CA ALA A 564 17.66 -10.99 5.85
C ALA A 564 18.56 -10.70 4.65
N ARG A 565 19.07 -9.46 4.54
CA ARG A 565 20.03 -9.07 3.50
C ARG A 565 21.30 -9.92 3.53
N GLY A 566 21.83 -10.23 4.72
CA GLY A 566 23.00 -11.12 4.87
C GLY A 566 22.77 -12.55 4.37
N ARG A 567 21.52 -12.96 4.15
CA ARG A 567 21.12 -14.27 3.61
C ARG A 567 20.60 -14.21 2.18
N GLY A 568 20.62 -13.03 1.54
CA GLY A 568 19.99 -12.83 0.24
C GLY A 568 18.45 -12.96 0.28
N GLN A 569 17.84 -12.76 1.45
CA GLN A 569 16.38 -12.71 1.61
C GLN A 569 15.92 -11.26 1.61
N GLN A 570 14.77 -11.01 0.98
CA GLN A 570 14.11 -9.71 0.99
C GLN A 570 12.77 -9.85 1.72
N VAL A 571 12.58 -9.05 2.76
CA VAL A 571 11.44 -9.14 3.69
C VAL A 571 10.64 -7.84 3.67
N VAL A 572 9.43 -7.85 4.23
CA VAL A 572 8.59 -6.65 4.38
C VAL A 572 7.89 -6.58 5.74
N ILE A 573 7.56 -5.36 6.16
CA ILE A 573 6.79 -5.08 7.38
C ILE A 573 5.67 -4.06 7.10
N ASN A 574 4.48 -4.27 7.68
CA ASN A 574 3.33 -3.39 7.45
C ASN A 574 3.32 -2.13 8.35
N ASP A 575 2.39 -1.21 8.11
CA ASP A 575 2.17 0.04 8.85
C ASP A 575 1.45 -0.11 10.20
N ARG A 576 1.24 -1.35 10.66
CA ARG A 576 0.59 -1.68 11.94
C ARG A 576 1.53 -2.30 12.95
N CYS A 577 2.83 -2.37 12.66
CA CYS A 577 3.85 -2.78 13.63
C CYS A 577 4.25 -1.66 14.61
N GLY A 578 3.50 -0.56 14.67
CA GLY A 578 3.70 0.51 15.65
C GLY A 578 4.93 1.39 15.41
N SER A 579 5.61 1.22 14.27
CA SER A 579 6.73 2.07 13.85
C SER A 579 6.44 2.73 12.49
N PRO A 580 6.31 4.07 12.41
CA PRO A 580 6.25 4.77 11.12
C PRO A 580 7.57 4.68 10.34
N TRP A 581 8.66 4.34 11.01
CA TRP A 581 10.01 4.35 10.43
C TRP A 581 10.32 3.03 9.75
N ALA A 582 9.87 1.92 10.33
CA ALA A 582 10.09 0.60 9.76
C ALA A 582 9.05 0.22 8.69
N ALA A 583 7.84 0.78 8.74
CA ALA A 583 6.74 0.40 7.85
C ALA A 583 7.07 0.54 6.35
N ASP A 584 6.89 -0.53 5.58
CA ASP A 584 7.15 -0.57 4.14
C ASP A 584 5.91 -0.24 3.28
N PHE A 585 4.73 -0.65 3.73
CA PHE A 585 3.46 -0.48 3.01
C PHE A 585 2.27 -0.20 3.94
N ASP A 586 1.23 0.44 3.40
CA ASP A 586 0.02 0.80 4.14
C ASP A 586 -1.07 -0.28 4.05
N THR A 587 -1.90 -0.46 5.08
CA THR A 587 -2.90 -1.56 5.15
C THR A 587 -4.34 -1.09 5.42
N PRO A 588 -5.00 -0.44 4.45
CA PRO A 588 -6.39 -0.07 4.61
C PRO A 588 -7.31 -1.31 4.52
N GLU A 589 -8.19 -1.47 5.51
CA GLU A 589 -9.16 -2.58 5.57
C GLU A 589 -10.40 -2.28 4.72
N TYR A 590 -10.88 -3.28 3.97
CA TYR A 590 -12.10 -3.22 3.14
C TYR A 590 -12.16 -1.98 2.22
N ALA A 591 -11.00 -1.46 1.80
CA ALA A 591 -10.91 -0.17 1.12
C ALA A 591 -10.45 -0.30 -0.33
N THR A 592 -10.97 0.61 -1.15
CA THR A 592 -10.45 0.96 -2.47
C THR A 592 -10.16 2.46 -2.54
N PHE A 593 -9.43 2.86 -3.57
CA PHE A 593 -9.08 4.25 -3.89
C PHE A 593 -9.63 4.65 -5.25
N SER A 594 -9.77 5.94 -5.56
CA SER A 594 -10.11 6.39 -6.92
C SER A 594 -8.88 6.81 -7.73
N THR A 595 -7.72 6.94 -7.06
CA THR A 595 -6.44 7.33 -7.65
C THR A 595 -5.35 6.33 -7.29
N PRO A 596 -4.30 6.19 -8.13
CA PRO A 596 -3.17 5.34 -7.81
C PRO A 596 -2.43 5.93 -6.62
N GLN A 597 -2.07 5.08 -5.66
CA GLN A 597 -1.25 5.51 -4.52
C GLN A 597 0.21 5.26 -4.85
N ARG A 598 1.06 6.27 -4.62
CA ARG A 598 2.49 6.12 -4.93
C ARG A 598 3.21 5.20 -3.95
N ARG A 599 2.93 5.38 -2.65
CA ARG A 599 3.38 4.46 -1.61
C ARG A 599 2.63 3.13 -1.77
N LYS A 600 3.35 2.02 -1.61
CA LYS A 600 2.76 0.68 -1.70
C LYS A 600 1.72 0.50 -0.60
N TRP A 601 0.63 -0.18 -0.94
CA TRP A 601 -0.44 -0.50 0.00
C TRP A 601 -1.02 -1.88 -0.30
N GLU A 602 -1.72 -2.44 0.68
CA GLU A 602 -2.37 -3.74 0.62
C GLU A 602 -3.76 -3.65 1.23
N SER A 603 -4.80 -3.79 0.39
CA SER A 603 -6.17 -3.94 0.90
C SER A 603 -6.36 -5.33 1.46
N ASN A 604 -7.01 -5.44 2.61
CA ASN A 604 -7.35 -6.72 3.22
C ASN A 604 -8.82 -6.77 3.64
N GLN A 605 -9.43 -7.95 3.48
CA GLN A 605 -10.83 -8.22 3.85
C GLN A 605 -11.13 -9.73 3.88
N GLY A 606 -12.18 -10.11 4.60
CA GLY A 606 -12.76 -11.46 4.60
C GLY A 606 -13.44 -11.87 3.29
N MET A 607 -13.32 -13.16 2.94
CA MET A 607 -14.31 -13.81 2.06
C MET A 607 -15.69 -13.86 2.72
N ASP A 608 -15.71 -14.01 4.04
CA ASP A 608 -16.88 -13.70 4.84
C ASP A 608 -17.02 -12.16 4.91
N PRO A 609 -18.13 -11.57 4.45
CA PRO A 609 -18.28 -10.12 4.41
C PRO A 609 -18.35 -9.48 5.81
N TYR A 610 -18.48 -10.27 6.87
CA TYR A 610 -18.72 -9.80 8.24
C TYR A 610 -17.57 -10.09 9.20
N SER A 611 -16.58 -10.89 8.81
CA SER A 611 -15.55 -11.37 9.73
C SER A 611 -14.28 -11.83 9.01
N TYR A 612 -13.16 -11.83 9.72
CA TYR A 612 -11.96 -12.58 9.31
C TYR A 612 -12.02 -14.02 9.84
N GLY A 613 -12.25 -14.18 11.16
CA GLY A 613 -12.43 -15.50 11.75
C GLY A 613 -13.66 -16.25 11.21
N TYR A 614 -13.67 -17.57 11.34
CA TYR A 614 -14.83 -18.39 10.97
C TYR A 614 -16.11 -17.94 11.69
N ASN A 615 -17.12 -17.49 10.95
CA ASN A 615 -18.44 -17.14 11.49
C ASN A 615 -19.49 -18.16 11.02
N ARG A 616 -20.10 -18.87 11.97
CA ARG A 616 -21.16 -19.86 11.69
C ARG A 616 -22.50 -19.24 11.34
N ALA A 617 -22.67 -17.95 11.62
CA ALA A 617 -23.91 -17.24 11.33
C ALA A 617 -24.01 -16.86 9.84
N THR A 618 -22.87 -16.74 9.16
CA THR A 618 -22.80 -16.37 7.74
C THR A 618 -23.33 -17.53 6.88
N PRO A 619 -24.43 -17.34 6.13
CA PRO A 619 -24.92 -18.34 5.20
C PRO A 619 -23.99 -18.44 3.98
N ASP A 620 -23.92 -19.62 3.36
CA ASP A 620 -22.98 -19.89 2.27
C ASP A 620 -23.15 -18.92 1.08
N GLU A 621 -24.39 -18.50 0.79
CA GLU A 621 -24.71 -17.56 -0.30
C GLU A 621 -24.18 -16.13 -0.09
N GLU A 622 -23.77 -15.75 1.12
CA GLU A 622 -23.24 -14.42 1.43
C GLU A 622 -21.71 -14.36 1.34
N TYR A 623 -21.02 -15.50 1.24
CA TYR A 623 -19.58 -15.53 0.98
C TYR A 623 -19.25 -14.90 -0.37
N MET A 624 -18.12 -14.21 -0.43
CA MET A 624 -17.61 -13.58 -1.64
C MET A 624 -17.51 -14.60 -2.79
N ASN A 625 -18.15 -14.29 -3.92
CA ASN A 625 -18.10 -15.11 -5.12
C ASN A 625 -16.86 -14.81 -5.97
N ALA A 626 -16.60 -15.67 -6.97
CA ALA A 626 -15.42 -15.55 -7.83
C ALA A 626 -15.35 -14.19 -8.56
N SER A 627 -16.48 -13.64 -9.01
CA SER A 627 -16.51 -12.33 -9.67
C SER A 627 -16.06 -11.21 -8.74
N ALA A 628 -16.56 -11.19 -7.50
CA ALA A 628 -16.16 -10.20 -6.51
C ALA A 628 -14.68 -10.33 -6.14
N VAL A 629 -14.14 -11.55 -6.04
CA VAL A 629 -12.70 -11.78 -5.81
C VAL A 629 -11.87 -11.15 -6.93
N VAL A 630 -12.19 -11.46 -8.19
CA VAL A 630 -11.45 -10.95 -9.36
C VAL A 630 -11.63 -9.44 -9.51
N HIS A 631 -12.84 -8.90 -9.35
CA HIS A 631 -13.09 -7.47 -9.50
C HIS A 631 -12.36 -6.64 -8.45
N ASN A 632 -12.40 -7.07 -7.19
CA ASN A 632 -11.62 -6.42 -6.13
C ASN A 632 -10.12 -6.53 -6.40
N PHE A 633 -9.65 -7.70 -6.84
CA PHE A 633 -8.24 -7.89 -7.18
C PHE A 633 -7.78 -6.94 -8.29
N VAL A 634 -8.49 -6.91 -9.42
CA VAL A 634 -8.18 -6.04 -10.58
C VAL A 634 -8.26 -4.57 -10.21
N ASP A 635 -9.24 -4.18 -9.40
CA ASP A 635 -9.38 -2.81 -8.92
C ASP A 635 -8.15 -2.39 -8.10
N MET A 636 -7.73 -3.18 -7.12
CA MET A 636 -6.62 -2.82 -6.23
C MET A 636 -5.29 -2.71 -6.99
N ILE A 637 -4.99 -3.66 -7.89
CA ILE A 637 -3.71 -3.67 -8.62
C ILE A 637 -3.58 -2.49 -9.59
N SER A 638 -4.70 -2.03 -10.17
CA SER A 638 -4.72 -0.85 -11.06
C SER A 638 -4.32 0.43 -10.32
N LYS A 639 -4.42 0.42 -8.98
CA LYS A 639 -4.18 1.57 -8.08
C LYS A 639 -2.91 1.39 -7.24
N ASN A 640 -1.98 0.55 -7.72
CA ASN A 640 -0.72 0.17 -7.08
C ASN A 640 -0.85 -0.71 -5.83
N GLY A 641 -2.04 -1.22 -5.54
CA GLY A 641 -2.29 -2.05 -4.37
C GLY A 641 -1.92 -3.52 -4.55
N ASN A 642 -1.76 -4.22 -3.44
CA ASN A 642 -1.95 -5.66 -3.34
C ASN A 642 -3.33 -5.97 -2.71
N PHE A 643 -3.83 -7.18 -2.93
CA PHE A 643 -5.05 -7.70 -2.35
C PHE A 643 -4.75 -8.93 -1.49
N LEU A 644 -5.03 -8.82 -0.19
CA LEU A 644 -4.85 -9.88 0.79
C LEU A 644 -6.23 -10.36 1.26
N LEU A 645 -6.71 -11.45 0.67
CA LEU A 645 -8.06 -11.97 0.89
C LEU A 645 -8.05 -13.03 1.99
N ASP A 646 -8.87 -12.83 3.03
CA ASP A 646 -8.90 -13.71 4.19
C ASP A 646 -9.86 -14.90 4.05
N VAL A 647 -9.41 -16.05 4.53
CA VAL A 647 -10.25 -17.21 4.84
C VAL A 647 -10.25 -17.45 6.34
N GLY A 648 -11.45 -17.63 6.91
CA GLY A 648 -11.66 -18.04 8.30
C GLY A 648 -11.93 -19.55 8.44
N PRO A 649 -10.95 -20.39 8.79
CA PRO A 649 -11.15 -21.83 8.89
C PRO A 649 -11.88 -22.23 10.17
N ARG A 650 -12.60 -23.35 10.11
CA ARG A 650 -13.25 -23.98 11.28
C ARG A 650 -12.20 -24.51 12.26
N ALA A 651 -12.59 -24.75 13.51
CA ALA A 651 -11.67 -25.24 14.54
C ALA A 651 -10.98 -26.60 14.25
N ASP A 652 -11.54 -27.41 13.35
CA ASP A 652 -10.91 -28.64 12.86
C ASP A 652 -9.92 -28.42 11.71
N GLY A 653 -9.83 -27.19 11.19
CA GLY A 653 -8.93 -26.76 10.11
C GLY A 653 -9.50 -26.89 8.70
N SER A 654 -10.75 -27.32 8.55
CA SER A 654 -11.46 -27.25 7.28
C SER A 654 -11.85 -25.80 6.95
N ILE A 655 -11.76 -25.43 5.67
CA ILE A 655 -12.26 -24.13 5.16
C ILE A 655 -13.69 -24.37 4.63
N VAL A 656 -14.58 -23.37 4.79
CA VAL A 656 -15.97 -23.46 4.31
C VAL A 656 -15.98 -23.76 2.80
N GLN A 657 -16.76 -24.76 2.38
CA GLN A 657 -16.66 -25.31 1.01
C GLN A 657 -16.98 -24.25 -0.07
N VAL A 658 -17.96 -23.37 0.15
CA VAL A 658 -18.26 -22.30 -0.81
C VAL A 658 -17.09 -21.33 -1.01
N ALA A 659 -16.30 -21.06 0.04
CA ALA A 659 -15.09 -20.26 -0.06
C ALA A 659 -14.00 -20.98 -0.88
N VAL A 660 -13.82 -22.28 -0.65
CA VAL A 660 -12.90 -23.13 -1.44
C VAL A 660 -13.28 -23.13 -2.93
N ASP A 661 -14.56 -23.32 -3.23
CA ASP A 661 -15.07 -23.40 -4.61
C ASP A 661 -14.91 -22.05 -5.33
N ASN A 662 -15.28 -20.94 -4.67
CA ASN A 662 -15.17 -19.60 -5.23
C ASN A 662 -13.70 -19.17 -5.45
N LEU A 663 -12.78 -19.54 -4.54
CA LEU A 663 -11.36 -19.28 -4.72
C LEU A 663 -10.77 -20.03 -5.92
N ARG A 664 -11.14 -21.30 -6.11
CA ARG A 664 -10.69 -22.08 -7.28
C ARG A 664 -11.28 -21.55 -8.58
N GLU A 665 -12.53 -21.12 -8.56
CA GLU A 665 -13.14 -20.51 -9.74
C GLU A 665 -12.47 -19.17 -10.10
N ALA A 666 -12.22 -18.31 -9.11
CA ALA A 666 -11.46 -17.07 -9.33
C ALA A 666 -10.03 -17.38 -9.83
N GLY A 667 -9.38 -18.36 -9.22
CA GLY A 667 -8.05 -18.83 -9.61
C GLY A 667 -7.97 -19.28 -11.06
N THR A 668 -9.02 -19.93 -11.57
CA THR A 668 -9.10 -20.32 -12.99
C THR A 668 -8.96 -19.11 -13.91
N TRP A 669 -9.62 -17.99 -13.58
CA TRP A 669 -9.47 -16.73 -14.32
C TRP A 669 -8.10 -16.08 -14.10
N ILE A 670 -7.62 -16.03 -12.85
CA ILE A 670 -6.35 -15.39 -12.48
C ILE A 670 -5.18 -16.07 -13.21
N HIS A 671 -5.16 -17.39 -13.29
CA HIS A 671 -4.10 -18.14 -13.98
C HIS A 671 -4.08 -17.88 -15.49
N ALA A 672 -5.25 -17.80 -16.13
CA ALA A 672 -5.34 -17.51 -17.56
C ALA A 672 -4.90 -16.08 -17.90
N HIS A 673 -5.12 -15.14 -16.99
CA HIS A 673 -4.82 -13.71 -17.17
C HIS A 673 -3.59 -13.24 -16.38
N ALA A 674 -2.74 -14.17 -15.95
CA ALA A 674 -1.60 -13.90 -15.06
C ALA A 674 -0.67 -12.78 -15.58
N GLU A 675 -0.47 -12.67 -16.90
CA GLU A 675 0.36 -11.63 -17.51
C GLU A 675 -0.20 -10.20 -17.40
N ALA A 676 -1.52 -10.06 -17.24
CA ALA A 676 -2.20 -8.78 -17.12
C ALA A 676 -2.32 -8.31 -15.66
N VAL A 677 -1.98 -9.16 -14.69
CA VAL A 677 -2.13 -8.87 -13.26
C VAL A 677 -0.80 -8.93 -12.51
N PHE A 678 -0.04 -10.02 -12.60
CA PHE A 678 1.25 -10.17 -11.90
C PHE A 678 2.39 -9.50 -12.66
N ASN A 679 3.43 -9.07 -11.94
CA ASN A 679 4.57 -8.32 -12.49
C ASN A 679 4.18 -7.05 -13.29
N THR A 680 2.96 -6.55 -13.09
CA THR A 680 2.47 -5.31 -13.70
C THR A 680 2.71 -4.12 -12.77
N THR A 681 2.56 -2.92 -13.31
CA THR A 681 2.45 -1.68 -12.52
C THR A 681 1.21 -0.91 -12.96
N TYR A 682 0.75 -0.01 -12.09
CA TYR A 682 -0.32 0.93 -12.39
C TYR A 682 0.06 1.88 -13.52
N TRP A 683 -0.94 2.48 -14.16
CA TRP A 683 -0.74 3.61 -15.08
C TRP A 683 -0.82 4.94 -14.33
N ALA A 684 0.19 5.79 -14.51
CA ALA A 684 0.30 7.04 -13.74
C ALA A 684 -0.77 8.08 -14.12
N VAL A 685 -1.31 8.01 -15.34
CA VAL A 685 -2.29 8.99 -15.87
C VAL A 685 -3.67 8.80 -15.24
N THR A 686 -4.22 7.58 -15.32
CA THR A 686 -5.48 7.22 -14.65
C THR A 686 -5.52 5.71 -14.39
N PRO A 687 -6.05 5.23 -13.25
CA PRO A 687 -6.20 3.81 -12.98
C PRO A 687 -7.46 3.21 -13.63
N GLU A 688 -8.44 4.04 -13.97
CA GLU A 688 -9.78 3.60 -14.38
C GLU A 688 -10.47 4.55 -15.37
N GLU A 689 -11.45 3.99 -16.10
CA GLU A 689 -12.43 4.71 -16.91
C GLU A 689 -13.77 3.93 -16.86
N GLY A 690 -14.73 4.40 -16.06
CA GLY A 690 -15.95 3.63 -15.81
C GLY A 690 -15.64 2.26 -15.22
N GLU A 691 -16.09 1.19 -15.89
CA GLU A 691 -15.83 -0.21 -15.51
C GLU A 691 -14.51 -0.76 -16.06
N LEU A 692 -13.67 0.08 -16.67
CA LEU A 692 -12.33 -0.29 -17.13
C LEU A 692 -11.30 -0.05 -16.04
N ARG A 693 -10.31 -0.94 -15.93
CA ARG A 693 -9.08 -0.79 -15.14
C ARG A 693 -7.87 -0.94 -16.02
N PHE A 694 -6.78 -0.29 -15.64
CA PHE A 694 -5.54 -0.30 -16.41
C PHE A 694 -4.36 -0.84 -15.62
N THR A 695 -3.63 -1.75 -16.24
CA THR A 695 -2.31 -2.21 -15.76
C THR A 695 -1.33 -2.20 -16.92
N GLN A 696 -0.05 -2.23 -16.63
CA GLN A 696 0.97 -2.24 -17.68
C GLN A 696 2.23 -3.00 -17.26
N THR A 697 2.92 -3.52 -18.25
CA THR A 697 4.32 -3.94 -18.13
C THR A 697 5.18 -3.00 -18.97
N ASN A 698 6.48 -3.29 -19.08
CA ASN A 698 7.30 -2.57 -20.05
C ASN A 698 6.91 -2.92 -21.50
N ASP A 699 6.32 -4.09 -21.73
CA ASP A 699 6.06 -4.61 -23.06
C ASP A 699 4.64 -4.38 -23.56
N CYS A 700 3.67 -4.31 -22.65
CA CYS A 700 2.26 -4.27 -22.97
C CYS A 700 1.49 -3.30 -22.06
N PHE A 701 0.38 -2.79 -22.57
CA PHE A 701 -0.66 -2.11 -21.80
C PHE A 701 -1.93 -2.98 -21.79
N TYR A 702 -2.56 -3.13 -20.63
CA TYR A 702 -3.73 -3.96 -20.45
C TYR A 702 -4.93 -3.10 -20.03
N ILE A 703 -6.06 -3.36 -20.67
CA ILE A 703 -7.37 -2.76 -20.39
C ILE A 703 -8.28 -3.88 -19.92
N LEU A 704 -8.68 -3.84 -18.65
CA LEU A 704 -9.46 -4.88 -18.00
C LEU A 704 -10.89 -4.37 -17.81
N SER A 705 -11.87 -4.99 -18.47
CA SER A 705 -13.28 -4.65 -18.33
C SER A 705 -13.93 -5.49 -17.24
N LEU A 706 -14.39 -4.83 -16.16
CA LEU A 706 -15.10 -5.48 -15.05
C LEU A 706 -16.55 -5.84 -15.38
N GLN A 707 -17.07 -5.30 -16.49
CA GLN A 707 -18.38 -5.65 -17.04
C GLN A 707 -18.24 -6.39 -18.38
N GLU A 708 -19.27 -7.18 -18.72
CA GLU A 708 -19.38 -7.79 -20.04
C GLU A 708 -19.40 -6.69 -21.11
N PRO A 709 -18.44 -6.69 -22.07
CA PRO A 709 -18.43 -5.68 -23.11
C PRO A 709 -19.52 -5.98 -24.15
N ALA A 710 -20.11 -4.93 -24.72
CA ALA A 710 -21.07 -5.09 -25.81
C ALA A 710 -20.37 -5.37 -27.14
N ALA A 711 -21.01 -6.18 -28.00
CA ALA A 711 -20.52 -6.40 -29.35
C ALA A 711 -20.53 -5.09 -30.17
N GLY A 712 -19.49 -4.89 -30.98
CA GLY A 712 -19.27 -3.65 -31.73
C GLY A 712 -17.94 -3.01 -31.35
N HIS A 713 -17.94 -1.71 -31.06
CA HIS A 713 -16.74 -0.99 -30.66
C HIS A 713 -16.77 -0.70 -29.15
N LEU A 714 -15.76 -1.17 -28.43
CA LEU A 714 -15.44 -0.66 -27.10
C LEU A 714 -14.69 0.66 -27.27
N GLU A 715 -15.34 1.77 -26.89
CA GLU A 715 -14.73 3.09 -26.93
C GLU A 715 -14.03 3.42 -25.62
N ILE A 716 -12.77 3.88 -25.73
CA ILE A 716 -11.93 4.26 -24.60
C ILE A 716 -11.51 5.70 -24.81
N GLN A 717 -11.87 6.58 -23.88
CA GLN A 717 -11.60 8.01 -23.93
C GLN A 717 -10.18 8.33 -23.48
N ALA A 718 -9.67 7.59 -22.51
CA ALA A 718 -8.32 7.74 -22.00
C ALA A 718 -7.29 7.57 -23.13
N GLU A 719 -6.26 8.40 -23.11
CA GLU A 719 -5.16 8.38 -24.08
C GLU A 719 -4.20 7.21 -23.80
N VAL A 720 -4.72 6.00 -23.96
CA VAL A 720 -3.94 4.76 -23.79
C VAL A 720 -2.72 4.77 -24.74
N PRO A 721 -1.57 4.22 -24.30
CA PRO A 721 -0.30 4.32 -25.02
C PRO A 721 -0.19 3.40 -26.25
N ALA A 722 -1.22 3.37 -27.11
CA ALA A 722 -1.31 2.56 -28.32
C ALA A 722 -0.92 3.36 -29.57
N LEU A 723 0.04 2.89 -30.36
CA LEU A 723 0.45 3.51 -31.63
C LEU A 723 0.12 2.62 -32.83
N LYS A 724 -0.04 3.25 -34.01
CA LYS A 724 -0.23 2.53 -35.26
C LYS A 724 0.91 1.50 -35.48
N GLY A 725 0.54 0.24 -35.65
CA GLY A 725 1.46 -0.89 -35.80
C GLY A 725 1.55 -1.78 -34.55
N ASP A 726 1.11 -1.28 -33.38
CA ASP A 726 0.94 -2.11 -32.19
C ASP A 726 -0.16 -3.16 -32.43
N ARG A 727 0.04 -4.33 -31.84
CA ARG A 727 -0.90 -5.46 -31.95
C ARG A 727 -1.88 -5.40 -30.79
N VAL A 728 -3.18 -5.39 -31.11
CA VAL A 728 -4.25 -5.42 -30.12
C VAL A 728 -4.92 -6.78 -30.14
N THR A 729 -5.07 -7.39 -28.97
CA THR A 729 -5.69 -8.71 -28.80
C THR A 729 -6.64 -8.72 -27.61
N ALA A 730 -7.67 -9.56 -27.65
CA ALA A 730 -8.31 -10.04 -26.43
C ALA A 730 -7.47 -11.19 -25.89
N LEU A 731 -7.01 -11.08 -24.64
CA LEU A 731 -6.46 -12.19 -23.87
C LEU A 731 -7.64 -12.89 -23.23
N THR A 732 -7.87 -14.15 -23.58
CA THR A 732 -9.03 -14.93 -23.11
C THR A 732 -8.59 -16.23 -22.46
N MET A 733 -9.54 -16.92 -21.82
CA MET A 733 -9.32 -18.23 -21.21
C MET A 733 -8.87 -19.32 -22.22
N ASP A 734 -9.17 -19.14 -23.51
CA ASP A 734 -8.89 -20.10 -24.58
C ASP A 734 -7.72 -19.67 -25.50
N GLY A 735 -7.11 -18.52 -25.23
CA GLY A 735 -5.96 -17.97 -25.97
C GLY A 735 -6.14 -16.52 -26.41
N GLU A 736 -5.24 -16.03 -27.27
CA GLU A 736 -5.32 -14.66 -27.77
C GLU A 736 -6.14 -14.57 -29.07
N ILE A 737 -7.08 -13.62 -29.14
CA ILE A 737 -7.83 -13.28 -30.35
C ILE A 737 -7.35 -11.91 -30.85
N GLY A 738 -6.87 -11.81 -32.10
CA GLY A 738 -6.47 -10.55 -32.71
C GLY A 738 -7.67 -9.64 -32.99
N LEU A 739 -7.55 -8.36 -32.65
CA LEU A 739 -8.62 -7.37 -32.78
C LEU A 739 -8.20 -6.22 -33.69
N GLU A 740 -9.16 -5.72 -34.47
CA GLU A 740 -9.03 -4.43 -35.13
C GLU A 740 -9.26 -3.31 -34.11
N TRP A 741 -8.59 -2.19 -34.33
CA TRP A 741 -8.68 -1.03 -33.46
C TRP A 741 -8.35 0.24 -34.24
N GLY A 742 -8.72 1.40 -33.69
CA GLY A 742 -8.40 2.67 -34.31
C GLY A 742 -8.47 3.85 -33.35
N ARG A 743 -7.98 5.00 -33.81
CA ARG A 743 -8.04 6.27 -33.09
C ARG A 743 -9.41 6.93 -33.30
N ARG A 744 -9.93 7.57 -32.26
CA ARG A 744 -11.18 8.35 -32.31
C ARG A 744 -10.89 9.80 -32.66
N GLU A 745 -11.84 10.49 -33.31
CA GLU A 745 -11.68 11.91 -33.66
C GLU A 745 -11.61 12.82 -32.43
N SER A 746 -12.25 12.41 -31.32
CA SER A 746 -12.31 13.13 -30.06
C SER A 746 -11.18 12.80 -29.07
N GLY A 747 -10.18 12.00 -29.47
CA GLY A 747 -9.17 11.45 -28.56
C GLY A 747 -9.51 10.02 -28.07
N GLY A 748 -8.47 9.30 -27.65
CA GLY A 748 -8.53 7.88 -27.26
C GLY A 748 -8.61 6.90 -28.44
N ILE A 749 -9.09 5.68 -28.16
CA ILE A 749 -9.16 4.58 -29.14
C ILE A 749 -10.53 3.87 -29.13
N TRP A 750 -10.81 3.11 -30.18
CA TRP A 750 -11.85 2.07 -30.19
C TRP A 750 -11.22 0.70 -30.47
N ILE A 751 -11.78 -0.36 -29.90
CA ILE A 751 -11.39 -1.76 -30.11
C ILE A 751 -12.62 -2.56 -30.57
N ASP A 752 -12.47 -3.38 -31.61
CA ASP A 752 -13.52 -4.29 -32.06
C ASP A 752 -13.75 -5.41 -31.05
N VAL A 753 -14.98 -5.56 -30.58
CA VAL A 753 -15.44 -6.62 -29.69
C VAL A 753 -16.46 -7.47 -30.44
N THR A 754 -16.10 -8.73 -30.69
CA THR A 754 -17.00 -9.69 -31.36
C THR A 754 -17.70 -10.59 -30.32
N GLU A 755 -18.78 -11.24 -30.73
CA GLU A 755 -19.46 -12.28 -29.92
C GLU A 755 -18.52 -13.44 -29.53
N ASP A 756 -17.48 -13.71 -30.34
CA ASP A 756 -16.49 -14.73 -30.01
C ASP A 756 -15.55 -14.26 -28.89
N VAL A 757 -15.17 -12.98 -28.87
CA VAL A 757 -14.40 -12.38 -27.76
C VAL A 757 -15.20 -12.40 -26.46
N ILE A 758 -16.48 -12.00 -26.52
CA ILE A 758 -17.35 -11.96 -25.33
C ILE A 758 -17.49 -13.35 -24.72
N ARG A 759 -17.72 -14.38 -25.55
CA ARG A 759 -17.94 -15.76 -25.09
C ARG A 759 -16.67 -16.52 -24.69
N ALA A 760 -15.50 -16.08 -25.14
CA ALA A 760 -14.22 -16.74 -24.86
C ALA A 760 -13.67 -16.43 -23.46
N ASP A 761 -14.36 -15.56 -22.69
CA ASP A 761 -13.96 -15.18 -21.35
C ASP A 761 -15.17 -15.09 -20.42
N LYS A 762 -14.91 -14.95 -19.12
CA LYS A 762 -15.92 -14.75 -18.09
C LYS A 762 -15.35 -13.87 -16.98
N ILE A 763 -16.22 -13.25 -16.18
CA ILE A 763 -15.87 -12.41 -15.02
C ILE A 763 -15.25 -11.06 -15.38
N CYS A 764 -14.13 -11.03 -16.11
CA CYS A 764 -13.44 -9.81 -16.53
C CYS A 764 -12.75 -10.05 -17.89
N TRP A 765 -12.94 -9.14 -18.85
CA TRP A 765 -12.40 -9.27 -20.20
C TRP A 765 -11.14 -8.42 -20.35
N VAL A 766 -10.06 -9.02 -20.86
CA VAL A 766 -8.75 -8.34 -20.94
C VAL A 766 -8.38 -8.03 -22.38
N PHE A 767 -8.16 -6.75 -22.68
CA PHE A 767 -7.63 -6.28 -23.95
C PHE A 767 -6.17 -5.86 -23.78
N LYS A 768 -5.29 -6.41 -24.60
CA LYS A 768 -3.84 -6.23 -24.56
C LYS A 768 -3.40 -5.41 -25.76
N VAL A 769 -2.65 -4.34 -25.49
CA VAL A 769 -1.89 -3.57 -26.47
C VAL A 769 -0.43 -3.96 -26.35
N GLU A 770 0.06 -4.77 -27.30
CA GLU A 770 1.46 -5.19 -27.36
C GLU A 770 2.27 -4.19 -28.20
N TYR A 771 3.29 -3.57 -27.59
CA TYR A 771 4.07 -2.52 -28.25
C TYR A 771 5.02 -3.08 -29.31
N ASP A 772 4.94 -2.59 -30.56
CA ASP A 772 5.92 -2.88 -31.63
C ASP A 772 7.14 -1.95 -31.54
N VAL A 773 8.32 -2.53 -31.39
CA VAL A 773 9.61 -1.80 -31.29
C VAL A 773 10.10 -1.29 -32.65
N ARG A 774 9.56 -1.79 -33.78
CA ARG A 774 10.01 -1.45 -35.14
C ARG A 774 9.57 -0.08 -35.63
N ASN A 775 8.76 0.65 -34.84
CA ASN A 775 8.48 2.07 -35.03
C ASN A 775 9.24 2.90 -33.98
N PRO A 776 10.59 3.00 -34.05
CA PRO A 776 11.28 3.99 -33.25
C PRO A 776 10.77 5.37 -33.68
N SER A 777 10.22 6.11 -32.73
CA SER A 777 9.97 7.54 -32.87
C SER A 777 11.20 8.22 -33.49
N GLN A 778 11.03 9.22 -34.35
CA GLN A 778 12.13 9.82 -35.13
C GLN A 778 13.22 10.54 -34.31
N TYR A 779 13.19 10.44 -32.98
CA TYR A 779 14.14 11.02 -32.01
C TYR A 779 15.57 10.50 -32.11
#